data_AF-A0A3M1LW74-F1
#
_entry.id   AF-A0A3M1LW74-F1
#
_cell.length_a   1.000
_cell.length_b   1.000
_cell.length_c   1.000
_cell.angle_alpha   90.00
_cell.angle_beta   90.00
_cell.angle_gamma   90.00
#
_symmetry.space_group_name_H-M   'P 1'
#
loop_
_entity.id
_entity.type
_entity.pdbx_description
1 polymer ?
#
loop_
_entity_poly.entity_id
_entity_poly.type
_entity_poly.pdbx_seq_one_letter_code
_entity_poly.pdbx_strand_id
1 'polypeptide(L)'
;MQTRRSRVQLVFLLLIASTVVSGAHVRANSSAGSEHASVQRYLYAATILDDGDEEGGIDLTSPEVIKKIRIINLGPVVNTPSLDYAPTVTADGKTLYFVSDRPGSMPNKDGDPSHDFWATKKLENLDTNFFPPFNIDTIHAYGPELSVNTIYNEGVASIAADRQTLVFTGCNRPDGFGDCDLYIVDIEGDKWGKPRNLGRQVNSEYWDSQPSITSDKSRIYFASNRPGPHGAKNIDIWYTDFDEETNQWKPAQNLTAINTDGVDWSPFIAPDNITLFFASNGHKPNIGGLDFYFVKKTGVGPDGKDTWSKPTHLPAPLNTTGDESFLSMPASGDVMYFASTRKDLPGYQGKLDLFMAFVPTFFRAVQVRVQVIDECSGENIPATLTLRNPLTGRVVRDSVTFTEKVKDFVFGNEAFGTSKDPNVTIDLEIEASNPLYSSKKVIQRIAKPKITRDRDAAAKPDEYDVVIRMGQRPVLDADIAESQYAKQNPNDPEMRNFRGLVMRQIATITLYPLLNYVFFDVGSSEIPKRYILFRNPEQTQNFTDERIPGGTLEKYYHILNIFGYRLRKHPNATIEIVGTTDDVNPEEKQGGLKLAEARARNVYNYFRDIWGISEKRMKLTFLTRPKRPSNMKDTMGIEENRRVEILCEDWEIIKPILDKDPKVVPQPETMNFVLKNGIEDKLVAKRRIEITRGDKQWKTILTRGTTEPTVEWDWQSEDGVYPDSTSRIGQPGPKVSTLVPFSAKLVVTSTSGKECESDPITIPVKYVSTASLGAEYGEEKTLE
;
A
#
# COMPACT_ATOMS: atom_id res chain seq x y z
N MET A 1 30.99 36.20 -36.41
CA MET A 1 30.90 36.15 -37.89
C MET A 1 31.13 34.70 -38.33
N GLN A 2 30.22 34.19 -39.17
CA GLN A 2 30.23 32.90 -39.90
C GLN A 2 29.96 31.56 -39.16
N THR A 3 28.73 31.10 -39.43
CA THR A 3 28.31 29.74 -39.82
C THR A 3 28.36 28.59 -38.79
N ARG A 4 27.22 28.35 -38.14
CA ARG A 4 26.82 27.00 -37.70
C ARG A 4 25.69 26.48 -38.58
N ARG A 5 25.96 25.35 -39.24
CA ARG A 5 25.04 24.58 -40.09
C ARG A 5 23.93 23.95 -39.24
N SER A 6 22.67 24.20 -39.57
CA SER A 6 21.52 23.45 -39.06
C SER A 6 21.53 22.02 -39.61
N ARG A 7 21.53 21.02 -38.71
CA ARG A 7 21.20 19.64 -39.04
C ARG A 7 19.68 19.49 -38.91
N VAL A 8 19.01 19.20 -40.02
CA VAL A 8 17.62 18.73 -40.05
C VAL A 8 17.63 17.27 -39.59
N GLN A 9 17.02 16.97 -38.44
CA GLN A 9 16.66 15.61 -38.06
C GLN A 9 15.23 15.34 -38.53
N LEU A 10 15.12 14.51 -39.58
CA LEU A 10 13.86 13.96 -40.05
C LEU A 10 13.47 12.81 -39.10
N VAL A 11 12.45 12.99 -38.28
CA VAL A 11 11.86 11.89 -37.48
C VAL A 11 10.76 11.24 -38.32
N PHE A 12 11.04 10.03 -38.81
CA PHE A 12 10.05 9.15 -39.42
C PHE A 12 9.14 8.58 -38.32
N LEU A 13 7.84 8.91 -38.34
CA LEU A 13 6.85 8.21 -37.54
C LEU A 13 6.38 6.96 -38.31
N LEU A 14 6.54 5.79 -37.68
CA LEU A 14 6.12 4.48 -38.20
C LEU A 14 4.60 4.46 -38.47
N LEU A 15 4.21 4.30 -39.74
CA LEU A 15 2.91 3.73 -40.09
C LEU A 15 2.98 2.21 -39.94
N ILE A 16 2.17 1.64 -39.05
CA ILE A 16 1.87 0.21 -39.09
C ILE A 16 0.90 0.00 -40.27
N ALA A 17 1.44 -0.35 -41.42
CA ALA A 17 0.70 -0.89 -42.55
C ALA A 17 0.85 -2.41 -42.53
N SER A 18 -0.22 -3.11 -42.18
CA SER A 18 -0.33 -4.56 -42.34
C SER A 18 -0.33 -4.87 -43.85
N THR A 19 0.74 -5.49 -44.33
CA THR A 19 0.85 -5.99 -45.70
C THR A 19 0.14 -7.33 -45.83
N VAL A 20 -0.77 -7.44 -46.79
CA VAL A 20 -1.08 -8.71 -47.45
C VAL A 20 -0.78 -8.52 -48.93
N VAL A 21 0.26 -9.20 -49.40
CA VAL A 21 0.64 -9.29 -50.82
C VAL A 21 0.09 -10.60 -51.38
N SER A 22 -0.66 -10.55 -52.47
CA SER A 22 -0.31 -11.22 -53.75
C SER A 22 -1.50 -11.30 -54.71
N GLY A 23 -1.22 -11.22 -56.01
CA GLY A 23 -2.09 -11.77 -57.05
C GLY A 23 -2.54 -10.77 -58.11
N ALA A 24 -1.92 -10.85 -59.28
CA ALA A 24 -2.19 -10.01 -60.44
C ALA A 24 -3.39 -10.49 -61.29
N HIS A 25 -3.92 -9.55 -62.08
CA HIS A 25 -4.58 -9.70 -63.39
C HIS A 25 -6.11 -9.94 -63.49
N VAL A 26 -6.76 -8.91 -64.08
CA VAL A 26 -7.75 -8.94 -65.17
C VAL A 26 -9.25 -8.73 -64.85
N ARG A 27 -9.75 -7.65 -65.49
CA ARG A 27 -11.10 -7.32 -65.99
C ARG A 27 -12.21 -6.88 -65.03
N ALA A 28 -12.72 -5.70 -65.38
CA ALA A 28 -14.00 -5.16 -65.00
C ALA A 28 -15.16 -6.09 -65.36
N ASN A 29 -16.11 -6.24 -64.43
CA ASN A 29 -17.53 -6.22 -64.73
C ASN A 29 -18.36 -5.88 -63.48
N SER A 30 -19.39 -5.08 -63.73
CA SER A 30 -20.55 -4.67 -62.93
C SER A 30 -20.94 -5.49 -61.68
N SER A 31 -21.23 -4.82 -60.56
CA SER A 31 -22.60 -4.58 -60.04
C SER A 31 -22.62 -4.36 -58.51
N ALA A 32 -23.36 -3.32 -58.09
CA ALA A 32 -24.06 -3.13 -56.80
C ALA A 32 -23.26 -3.14 -55.47
N GLY A 33 -23.43 -2.05 -54.69
CA GLY A 33 -23.42 -2.11 -53.22
C GLY A 33 -22.43 -1.19 -52.50
N SER A 34 -22.98 -0.37 -51.61
CA SER A 34 -22.35 0.47 -50.58
C SER A 34 -21.71 1.80 -51.00
N GLU A 35 -22.43 2.88 -50.70
CA GLU A 35 -21.85 4.22 -50.50
C GLU A 35 -20.88 4.16 -49.31
N HIS A 36 -19.60 3.98 -49.60
CA HIS A 36 -18.55 4.40 -48.68
C HIS A 36 -18.42 5.92 -48.76
N ALA A 37 -19.10 6.62 -47.86
CA ALA A 37 -18.83 8.01 -47.56
C ALA A 37 -17.34 8.16 -47.23
N SER A 38 -16.63 8.93 -48.04
CA SER A 38 -15.23 9.28 -47.84
C SER A 38 -15.10 10.03 -46.52
N VAL A 39 -14.49 9.40 -45.52
CA VAL A 39 -14.07 10.05 -44.28
C VAL A 39 -12.96 11.04 -44.63
N GLN A 40 -13.32 12.30 -44.90
CA GLN A 40 -12.38 13.42 -44.94
C GLN A 40 -11.84 13.60 -43.51
N ARG A 41 -10.61 13.14 -43.28
CA ARG A 41 -9.88 13.40 -42.04
C ARG A 41 -9.48 14.88 -42.02
N TYR A 42 -10.18 15.68 -41.22
CA TYR A 42 -9.81 17.07 -40.94
C TYR A 42 -8.57 17.09 -40.04
N LEU A 43 -7.38 17.05 -40.63
CA LEU A 43 -6.11 17.20 -39.91
C LEU A 43 -5.66 18.66 -40.04
N TYR A 44 -6.03 19.51 -39.07
CA TYR A 44 -5.46 20.85 -38.94
C TYR A 44 -4.48 20.84 -37.77
N ALA A 45 -3.24 20.40 -38.02
CA ALA A 45 -2.13 20.66 -37.11
C ALA A 45 -1.64 22.09 -37.32
N ALA A 46 -1.99 23.01 -36.43
CA ALA A 46 -1.43 24.35 -36.43
C ALA A 46 -0.07 24.35 -35.73
N THR A 47 1.01 24.63 -36.46
CA THR A 47 2.34 24.90 -35.91
C THR A 47 2.58 26.41 -35.91
N ILE A 48 2.95 26.98 -34.76
CA ILE A 48 3.35 28.39 -34.64
C ILE A 48 4.86 28.42 -34.48
N LEU A 49 5.54 29.30 -35.24
CA LEU A 49 6.98 29.48 -35.18
C LEU A 49 7.36 30.31 -33.94
N ASP A 50 8.43 29.87 -33.29
CA ASP A 50 8.97 30.39 -32.05
C ASP A 50 9.88 31.59 -32.32
N ASP A 51 9.55 32.75 -31.75
CA ASP A 51 10.35 33.97 -31.80
C ASP A 51 10.34 34.59 -30.39
N GLY A 52 11.45 34.42 -29.68
CA GLY A 52 12.00 35.30 -28.64
C GLY A 52 11.13 35.69 -27.44
N ASP A 53 11.62 35.35 -26.24
CA ASP A 53 11.10 35.82 -24.95
C ASP A 53 11.44 37.31 -24.72
N GLU A 54 10.42 38.14 -24.52
CA GLU A 54 10.56 39.44 -23.84
C GLU A 54 9.71 39.43 -22.57
N GLU A 55 10.34 39.77 -21.44
CA GLU A 55 9.72 39.87 -20.11
C GLU A 55 8.76 41.07 -20.05
N GLY A 56 7.47 40.79 -20.23
CA GLY A 56 6.36 41.73 -20.04
C GLY A 56 5.04 40.97 -20.13
N GLY A 57 4.02 41.39 -19.36
CA GLY A 57 2.69 40.74 -19.41
C GLY A 57 2.16 40.68 -20.84
N ILE A 58 1.51 39.57 -21.21
CA ILE A 58 1.00 39.38 -22.57
C ILE A 58 -0.22 40.26 -22.79
N ASP A 59 -0.10 41.20 -23.72
CA ASP A 59 -1.23 41.96 -24.26
C ASP A 59 -1.87 41.19 -25.41
N LEU A 60 -3.06 40.62 -25.15
CA LEU A 60 -3.86 39.91 -26.14
C LEU A 60 -4.23 40.77 -27.36
N THR A 61 -4.18 42.10 -27.24
CA THR A 61 -4.50 43.04 -28.31
C THR A 61 -3.30 43.40 -29.19
N SER A 62 -2.09 42.94 -28.86
CA SER A 62 -0.89 43.24 -29.64
C SER A 62 -0.87 42.52 -31.00
N PRO A 63 -0.42 43.18 -32.09
CA PRO A 63 -0.37 42.58 -33.43
C PRO A 63 0.42 41.25 -33.50
N GLU A 64 1.46 41.14 -32.68
CA GLU A 64 2.38 40.00 -32.59
C GLU A 64 1.68 38.79 -31.94
N VAL A 65 0.83 39.02 -30.94
CA VAL A 65 -0.02 38.00 -30.31
C VAL A 65 -1.14 37.58 -31.25
N ILE A 66 -1.80 38.53 -31.91
CA ILE A 66 -2.89 38.27 -32.86
C ILE A 66 -2.44 37.30 -33.97
N LYS A 67 -1.24 37.50 -34.51
CA LYS A 67 -0.65 36.62 -35.54
C LYS A 67 -0.45 35.18 -35.07
N LYS A 68 -0.42 34.92 -33.77
CA LYS A 68 -0.25 33.59 -33.16
C LYS A 68 -1.60 32.90 -32.86
N ILE A 69 -2.72 33.62 -32.85
CA ILE A 69 -4.03 33.01 -32.59
C ILE A 69 -4.38 32.03 -33.72
N ARG A 70 -4.77 30.80 -33.35
CA ARG A 70 -5.21 29.77 -34.29
C ARG A 70 -6.54 29.22 -33.81
N ILE A 71 -7.57 29.31 -34.64
CA ILE A 71 -8.93 28.89 -34.30
C ILE A 71 -9.30 27.69 -35.16
N ILE A 72 -9.88 26.68 -34.53
CA ILE A 72 -10.45 25.51 -35.21
C ILE A 72 -11.93 25.37 -34.83
N ASN A 73 -12.74 24.99 -35.82
CA ASN A 73 -14.05 24.41 -35.55
C ASN A 73 -13.83 22.98 -35.01
N LEU A 74 -14.57 22.57 -33.98
CA LEU A 74 -14.38 21.25 -33.35
C LEU A 74 -14.87 20.06 -34.22
N GLY A 75 -15.39 20.33 -35.41
CA GLY A 75 -15.67 19.34 -36.44
C GLY A 75 -16.84 18.42 -36.09
N PRO A 76 -17.17 17.44 -36.97
CA PRO A 76 -18.41 16.66 -36.88
C PRO A 76 -18.44 15.61 -35.78
N VAL A 77 -17.32 15.46 -35.05
CA VAL A 77 -17.29 14.61 -33.85
C VAL A 77 -17.96 15.33 -32.68
N VAL A 78 -17.68 16.63 -32.54
CA VAL A 78 -18.20 17.45 -31.46
C VAL A 78 -19.41 18.26 -31.90
N ASN A 79 -19.29 19.01 -32.99
CA ASN A 79 -20.40 19.78 -33.56
C ASN A 79 -21.32 18.91 -34.40
N THR A 80 -22.57 19.35 -34.51
CA THR A 80 -23.67 18.74 -35.23
C THR A 80 -24.43 19.81 -36.02
N PRO A 81 -25.38 19.44 -36.90
CA PRO A 81 -26.30 20.42 -37.49
C PRO A 81 -27.27 21.08 -36.51
N SER A 82 -27.36 20.58 -35.27
CA SER A 82 -28.21 21.12 -34.22
C SER A 82 -27.52 22.32 -33.52
N LEU A 83 -27.94 22.69 -32.31
CA LEU A 83 -27.30 23.72 -31.51
C LEU A 83 -26.25 23.10 -30.60
N ASP A 84 -24.99 23.48 -30.78
CA ASP A 84 -23.87 23.05 -29.93
C ASP A 84 -23.18 24.27 -29.34
N TYR A 85 -23.36 24.47 -28.03
CA TYR A 85 -22.98 25.74 -27.41
C TYR A 85 -22.62 25.57 -25.94
N ALA A 86 -22.28 26.69 -25.30
CA ALA A 86 -21.96 26.75 -23.88
C ALA A 86 -20.87 25.77 -23.42
N PRO A 87 -19.67 25.78 -24.05
CA PRO A 87 -18.59 24.93 -23.60
C PRO A 87 -18.12 25.33 -22.19
N THR A 88 -17.89 24.33 -21.34
CA THR A 88 -17.16 24.50 -20.08
C THR A 88 -16.14 23.39 -19.93
N VAL A 89 -14.89 23.75 -19.65
CA VAL A 89 -13.76 22.82 -19.66
C VAL A 89 -13.20 22.63 -18.26
N THR A 90 -12.79 21.41 -17.92
CA THR A 90 -12.11 21.12 -16.66
C THR A 90 -10.77 21.86 -16.57
N ALA A 91 -10.27 22.05 -15.34
CA ALA A 91 -9.03 22.79 -15.10
C ALA A 91 -7.79 22.23 -15.84
N ASP A 92 -7.70 20.91 -16.08
CA ASP A 92 -6.63 20.30 -16.92
C ASP A 92 -6.89 20.39 -18.42
N GLY A 93 -8.05 20.88 -18.84
CA GLY A 93 -8.42 20.93 -20.24
C GLY A 93 -8.81 19.59 -20.86
N LYS A 94 -8.90 18.49 -20.11
CA LYS A 94 -9.09 17.13 -20.69
C LYS A 94 -10.54 16.73 -20.88
N THR A 95 -11.48 17.37 -20.19
CA THR A 95 -12.92 17.13 -20.34
C THR A 95 -13.63 18.42 -20.69
N LEU A 96 -14.39 18.39 -21.79
CA LEU A 96 -15.21 19.49 -22.28
C LEU A 96 -16.67 19.08 -22.13
N TYR A 97 -17.41 19.84 -21.31
CA TYR A 97 -18.86 19.79 -21.23
C TYR A 97 -19.44 20.87 -22.15
N PHE A 98 -20.60 20.62 -22.70
CA PHE A 98 -21.31 21.58 -23.55
C PHE A 98 -22.80 21.23 -23.62
N VAL A 99 -23.62 22.15 -24.11
CA VAL A 99 -25.06 21.96 -24.26
C VAL A 99 -25.39 21.59 -25.69
N SER A 100 -26.29 20.63 -25.87
CA SER A 100 -26.74 20.18 -27.18
C SER A 100 -28.13 19.56 -27.19
N ASP A 101 -28.88 19.84 -28.26
CA ASP A 101 -30.15 19.21 -28.66
C ASP A 101 -29.94 18.09 -29.70
N ARG A 102 -28.76 17.45 -29.69
CA ARG A 102 -28.44 16.32 -30.57
C ARG A 102 -29.28 15.07 -30.27
N PRO A 103 -29.36 14.12 -31.22
CA PRO A 103 -29.98 12.82 -30.96
C PRO A 103 -29.37 12.11 -29.73
N GLY A 104 -30.24 11.69 -28.82
CA GLY A 104 -29.85 11.12 -27.53
C GLY A 104 -30.04 12.06 -26.34
N SER A 105 -30.38 13.34 -26.59
CA SER A 105 -30.92 14.22 -25.56
C SER A 105 -32.34 13.78 -25.17
N MET A 106 -32.78 14.16 -23.98
CA MET A 106 -34.11 13.83 -23.48
C MET A 106 -35.22 14.36 -24.41
N PRO A 107 -36.30 13.61 -24.64
CA PRO A 107 -37.44 14.15 -25.38
C PRO A 107 -38.23 15.08 -24.46
N ASN A 108 -38.48 16.31 -24.89
CA ASN A 108 -39.41 17.21 -24.23
C ASN A 108 -40.86 16.71 -24.38
N LYS A 109 -41.83 17.45 -23.83
CA LYS A 109 -43.26 17.07 -23.86
C LYS A 109 -43.85 16.94 -25.27
N ASP A 110 -43.27 17.64 -26.24
CA ASP A 110 -43.69 17.63 -27.65
C ASP A 110 -42.94 16.56 -28.46
N GLY A 111 -41.97 15.87 -27.85
CA GLY A 111 -41.15 14.82 -28.46
C GLY A 111 -39.89 15.33 -29.16
N ASP A 112 -39.63 16.64 -29.13
CA ASP A 112 -38.40 17.23 -29.64
C ASP A 112 -37.25 17.06 -28.62
N PRO A 113 -35.99 16.94 -29.07
CA PRO A 113 -34.84 16.88 -28.15
C PRO A 113 -34.75 18.14 -27.28
N SER A 114 -34.62 17.96 -25.96
CA SER A 114 -34.23 19.00 -25.02
C SER A 114 -32.78 19.41 -25.22
N HIS A 115 -32.46 20.57 -24.69
CA HIS A 115 -31.08 21.02 -24.57
C HIS A 115 -30.46 20.34 -23.35
N ASP A 116 -29.62 19.33 -23.59
CA ASP A 116 -28.99 18.54 -22.54
C ASP A 116 -27.50 18.89 -22.43
N PHE A 117 -26.91 18.60 -21.27
CA PHE A 117 -25.47 18.55 -21.13
C PHE A 117 -24.89 17.27 -21.74
N TRP A 118 -23.87 17.47 -22.54
CA TRP A 118 -23.03 16.45 -23.14
C TRP A 118 -21.58 16.69 -22.74
N ALA A 119 -20.78 15.64 -22.75
CA ALA A 119 -19.35 15.73 -22.48
C ALA A 119 -18.55 14.98 -23.54
N THR A 120 -17.34 15.47 -23.79
CA THR A 120 -16.32 14.75 -24.53
C THR A 120 -14.98 14.85 -23.80
N LYS A 121 -14.12 13.86 -24.04
CA LYS A 121 -12.79 13.76 -23.45
C LYS A 121 -11.73 13.83 -24.54
N LYS A 122 -10.52 14.18 -24.13
CA LYS A 122 -9.29 14.06 -24.92
C LYS A 122 -8.13 13.64 -24.02
N LEU A 123 -7.04 13.19 -24.62
CA LEU A 123 -5.90 12.67 -23.85
C LEU A 123 -5.12 13.81 -23.20
N GLU A 124 -4.84 14.88 -23.96
CA GLU A 124 -4.09 16.04 -23.49
C GLU A 124 -4.78 17.38 -23.77
N ASN A 125 -4.43 18.41 -22.99
CA ASN A 125 -5.03 19.75 -23.08
C ASN A 125 -4.91 20.38 -24.48
N LEU A 126 -3.88 20.08 -25.25
CA LEU A 126 -3.71 20.65 -26.59
C LEU A 126 -4.22 19.76 -27.72
N ASP A 127 -4.75 18.58 -27.42
CA ASP A 127 -5.31 17.72 -28.44
C ASP A 127 -6.53 18.37 -29.09
N THR A 128 -6.59 18.24 -30.41
CA THR A 128 -7.73 18.62 -31.25
C THR A 128 -8.61 17.42 -31.59
N ASN A 129 -8.16 16.21 -31.22
CA ASN A 129 -8.91 14.97 -31.39
C ASN A 129 -9.72 14.69 -30.12
N PHE A 130 -11.03 14.86 -30.25
CA PHE A 130 -11.99 14.55 -29.19
C PHE A 130 -12.52 13.13 -29.36
N PHE A 131 -12.77 12.44 -28.25
CA PHE A 131 -13.55 11.21 -28.27
C PHE A 131 -15.01 11.49 -28.62
N PRO A 132 -15.78 10.50 -29.10
CA PRO A 132 -17.21 10.66 -29.30
C PRO A 132 -17.90 11.20 -28.03
N PRO A 133 -18.72 12.27 -28.12
CA PRO A 133 -19.41 12.80 -26.97
C PRO A 133 -20.42 11.81 -26.38
N PHE A 134 -20.64 11.92 -25.07
CA PHE A 134 -21.61 11.14 -24.30
C PHE A 134 -22.54 12.06 -23.51
N ASN A 135 -23.81 11.69 -23.39
CA ASN A 135 -24.77 12.38 -22.53
C ASN A 135 -24.35 12.14 -21.07
N ILE A 136 -24.27 13.20 -20.26
CA ILE A 136 -23.67 13.10 -18.92
C ILE A 136 -24.58 12.41 -17.90
N ASP A 137 -25.88 12.38 -18.13
CA ASP A 137 -26.88 11.91 -17.16
C ASP A 137 -27.78 10.85 -17.80
N THR A 138 -27.22 9.67 -18.04
CA THR A 138 -27.93 8.56 -18.70
C THR A 138 -28.80 7.72 -17.75
N ILE A 139 -28.62 7.89 -16.44
CA ILE A 139 -29.30 7.07 -15.42
C ILE A 139 -30.55 7.78 -14.90
N HIS A 140 -30.61 9.13 -15.01
CA HIS A 140 -31.70 9.95 -14.50
C HIS A 140 -32.09 9.55 -13.06
N ALA A 141 -31.10 9.53 -12.17
CA ALA A 141 -31.24 8.98 -10.83
C ALA A 141 -32.37 9.61 -9.99
N TYR A 142 -32.81 10.82 -10.36
CA TYR A 142 -33.87 11.57 -9.70
C TYR A 142 -35.12 11.75 -10.59
N GLY A 143 -35.23 10.96 -11.66
CA GLY A 143 -36.33 11.02 -12.62
C GLY A 143 -36.14 12.10 -13.69
N PRO A 144 -37.07 12.16 -14.67
CA PRO A 144 -36.93 12.97 -15.89
C PRO A 144 -37.09 14.48 -15.66
N GLU A 145 -37.50 14.93 -14.48
CA GLU A 145 -37.77 16.35 -14.19
C GLU A 145 -36.80 16.97 -13.17
N LEU A 146 -36.05 16.14 -12.44
CA LEU A 146 -35.21 16.60 -11.31
C LEU A 146 -33.75 16.15 -11.40
N SER A 147 -33.37 15.39 -12.43
CA SER A 147 -31.97 15.03 -12.67
C SER A 147 -31.20 16.20 -13.31
N VAL A 148 -29.93 15.99 -13.68
CA VAL A 148 -29.12 17.05 -14.29
C VAL A 148 -29.67 17.37 -15.66
N ASN A 149 -29.84 16.37 -16.52
CA ASN A 149 -30.58 16.50 -17.78
C ASN A 149 -32.04 16.13 -17.54
N THR A 150 -32.95 16.96 -18.04
CA THR A 150 -34.39 16.77 -17.85
C THR A 150 -35.15 16.85 -19.17
N ILE A 151 -36.46 16.62 -19.13
CA ILE A 151 -37.36 16.88 -20.27
C ILE A 151 -37.55 18.38 -20.54
N TYR A 152 -36.96 19.24 -19.71
CA TYR A 152 -36.90 20.69 -19.89
C TYR A 152 -35.55 21.06 -20.50
N ASN A 153 -35.28 22.36 -20.66
CA ASN A 153 -34.01 22.79 -21.24
C ASN A 153 -33.00 23.11 -20.15
N GLU A 154 -31.86 22.46 -20.22
CA GLU A 154 -30.65 22.88 -19.53
C GLU A 154 -29.87 23.90 -20.39
N GLY A 155 -29.32 24.89 -19.70
CA GLY A 155 -28.57 25.99 -20.31
C GLY A 155 -27.09 25.92 -19.96
N VAL A 156 -26.40 27.05 -19.98
CA VAL A 156 -24.95 27.10 -19.72
C VAL A 156 -24.59 26.47 -18.37
N ALA A 157 -23.44 25.80 -18.33
CA ALA A 157 -22.81 25.33 -17.11
C ALA A 157 -21.42 25.94 -16.90
N SER A 158 -21.00 25.98 -15.64
CA SER A 158 -19.64 26.27 -15.22
C SER A 158 -19.17 25.19 -14.27
N ILE A 159 -18.16 24.44 -14.68
CA ILE A 159 -17.45 23.52 -13.81
C ILE A 159 -16.49 24.31 -12.90
N ALA A 160 -16.53 24.07 -11.61
CA ALA A 160 -15.57 24.63 -10.67
C ALA A 160 -14.19 23.98 -10.87
N ALA A 161 -13.15 24.67 -10.40
CA ALA A 161 -11.77 24.25 -10.59
C ALA A 161 -11.44 22.86 -10.01
N ASP A 162 -12.19 22.43 -8.99
CA ASP A 162 -12.08 21.12 -8.37
C ASP A 162 -12.67 19.97 -9.20
N ARG A 163 -13.35 20.28 -10.32
CA ARG A 163 -14.02 19.34 -11.24
C ARG A 163 -15.13 18.51 -10.61
N GLN A 164 -15.60 18.93 -9.45
CA GLN A 164 -16.60 18.21 -8.68
C GLN A 164 -17.84 19.04 -8.42
N THR A 165 -17.77 20.35 -8.54
CA THR A 165 -18.97 21.19 -8.46
C THR A 165 -19.28 21.78 -9.82
N LEU A 166 -20.51 21.60 -10.28
CA LEU A 166 -21.01 22.23 -11.50
C LEU A 166 -22.20 23.12 -11.14
N VAL A 167 -22.11 24.39 -11.54
CA VAL A 167 -23.23 25.34 -11.46
C VAL A 167 -23.81 25.47 -12.86
N PHE A 168 -25.13 25.39 -13.00
CA PHE A 168 -25.76 25.38 -14.31
C PHE A 168 -27.13 26.04 -14.33
N THR A 169 -27.61 26.32 -15.53
CA THR A 169 -28.95 26.85 -15.77
C THR A 169 -29.94 25.72 -16.02
N GLY A 170 -31.08 25.73 -15.33
CA GLY A 170 -32.25 24.89 -15.64
C GLY A 170 -33.48 25.78 -15.90
N CYS A 171 -34.17 25.56 -17.01
CA CYS A 171 -35.30 26.39 -17.43
C CYS A 171 -36.64 25.69 -17.25
N ASN A 172 -37.67 26.42 -16.79
CA ASN A 172 -39.04 25.92 -16.62
C ASN A 172 -39.18 24.63 -15.79
N ARG A 173 -38.20 24.36 -14.91
CA ARG A 173 -38.23 23.19 -14.04
C ARG A 173 -39.31 23.36 -12.95
N PRO A 174 -39.98 22.28 -12.54
CA PRO A 174 -41.05 22.36 -11.53
C PRO A 174 -40.56 22.80 -10.15
N ASP A 175 -39.25 22.69 -9.89
CA ASP A 175 -38.58 23.15 -8.67
C ASP A 175 -37.88 24.51 -8.83
N GLY A 176 -38.20 25.25 -9.90
CA GLY A 176 -37.70 26.60 -10.18
C GLY A 176 -38.56 27.73 -9.60
N PHE A 177 -38.02 28.94 -9.63
CA PHE A 177 -38.60 30.19 -9.13
C PHE A 177 -38.94 31.20 -10.23
N GLY A 178 -38.36 31.06 -11.43
CA GLY A 178 -38.59 31.92 -12.59
C GLY A 178 -38.49 31.18 -13.94
N ASP A 179 -38.23 31.92 -15.02
CA ASP A 179 -38.14 31.40 -16.39
C ASP A 179 -36.97 30.41 -16.53
N CYS A 180 -35.80 30.81 -16.03
CA CYS A 180 -34.62 29.98 -15.90
C CYS A 180 -33.93 30.33 -14.59
N ASP A 181 -33.39 29.30 -13.94
CA ASP A 181 -32.80 29.39 -12.62
C ASP A 181 -31.40 28.77 -12.61
N LEU A 182 -30.57 29.22 -11.67
CA LEU A 182 -29.28 28.63 -11.37
C LEU A 182 -29.41 27.49 -10.37
N TYR A 183 -28.77 26.37 -10.70
CA TYR A 183 -28.66 25.16 -9.90
C TYR A 183 -27.19 24.82 -9.63
N ILE A 184 -26.94 24.10 -8.55
CA ILE A 184 -25.62 23.56 -8.20
C ILE A 184 -25.71 22.06 -7.99
N VAL A 185 -24.74 21.31 -8.51
CA VAL A 185 -24.65 19.86 -8.34
C VAL A 185 -23.22 19.45 -7.99
N ASP A 186 -23.11 18.48 -7.09
CA ASP A 186 -21.86 17.83 -6.72
C ASP A 186 -21.67 16.56 -7.58
N ILE A 187 -20.44 16.29 -8.03
CA ILE A 187 -20.06 15.22 -8.93
C ILE A 187 -19.10 14.29 -8.20
N GLU A 188 -19.46 13.01 -8.11
CA GLU A 188 -18.63 11.98 -7.50
C GLU A 188 -18.16 10.97 -8.56
N GLY A 189 -16.93 11.13 -9.04
CA GLY A 189 -16.42 10.34 -10.15
C GLY A 189 -17.22 10.61 -11.43
N ASP A 190 -17.88 9.59 -11.98
CA ASP A 190 -18.76 9.74 -13.15
C ASP A 190 -20.25 9.84 -12.76
N LYS A 191 -20.57 10.06 -11.46
CA LYS A 191 -21.95 10.14 -10.96
C LYS A 191 -22.31 11.57 -10.59
N TRP A 192 -23.49 11.99 -11.04
CA TRP A 192 -24.06 13.30 -10.71
C TRP A 192 -24.95 13.18 -9.48
N GLY A 193 -24.72 14.05 -8.50
CA GLY A 193 -25.61 14.22 -7.35
C GLY A 193 -26.95 14.83 -7.75
N LYS A 194 -27.82 15.04 -6.75
CA LYS A 194 -29.10 15.74 -6.98
C LYS A 194 -28.84 17.23 -7.18
N PRO A 195 -29.24 17.83 -8.31
CA PRO A 195 -29.21 19.29 -8.47
C PRO A 195 -30.00 20.01 -7.38
N ARG A 196 -29.44 21.11 -6.89
CA ARG A 196 -30.05 21.98 -5.89
C ARG A 196 -30.24 23.37 -6.48
N ASN A 197 -31.46 23.88 -6.48
CA ASN A 197 -31.73 25.27 -6.85
C ASN A 197 -31.02 26.23 -5.88
N LEU A 198 -30.38 27.30 -6.38
CA LEU A 198 -29.65 28.27 -5.54
C LEU A 198 -30.55 29.19 -4.69
N GLY A 199 -31.87 29.08 -4.83
CA GLY A 199 -32.85 29.75 -3.99
C GLY A 199 -33.06 31.22 -4.34
N ARG A 200 -34.05 31.85 -3.70
CA ARG A 200 -34.50 33.21 -3.99
C ARG A 200 -33.51 34.34 -3.67
N GLN A 201 -32.41 34.03 -2.98
CA GLN A 201 -31.33 35.02 -2.80
C GLN A 201 -30.55 35.21 -4.09
N VAL A 202 -30.41 34.14 -4.87
CA VAL A 202 -29.68 34.14 -6.13
C VAL A 202 -30.67 34.27 -7.29
N ASN A 203 -31.65 33.37 -7.37
CA ASN A 203 -32.66 33.31 -8.43
C ASN A 203 -33.83 34.27 -8.17
N SER A 204 -34.52 34.64 -9.23
CA SER A 204 -35.62 35.59 -9.30
C SER A 204 -36.80 35.01 -10.09
N GLU A 205 -37.85 35.79 -10.33
CA GLU A 205 -38.95 35.39 -11.21
C GLU A 205 -38.61 35.52 -12.71
N TYR A 206 -37.43 36.04 -13.02
CA TYR A 206 -36.97 36.39 -14.37
C TYR A 206 -36.08 35.28 -14.95
N TRP A 207 -35.41 35.56 -16.07
CA TRP A 207 -34.42 34.67 -16.66
C TRP A 207 -33.07 34.88 -15.96
N ASP A 208 -32.65 33.90 -15.16
CA ASP A 208 -31.36 33.85 -14.48
C ASP A 208 -30.52 32.68 -15.02
N SER A 209 -29.42 33.00 -15.68
CA SER A 209 -28.75 32.03 -16.53
C SER A 209 -27.26 32.33 -16.70
N GLN A 210 -26.55 31.46 -17.40
CA GLN A 210 -25.17 31.66 -17.80
C GLN A 210 -24.21 31.86 -16.61
N PRO A 211 -24.22 30.93 -15.63
CA PRO A 211 -23.39 31.05 -14.45
C PRO A 211 -21.91 30.84 -14.81
N SER A 212 -21.05 31.50 -14.04
CA SER A 212 -19.62 31.24 -13.97
C SER A 212 -19.15 31.36 -12.52
N ILE A 213 -18.65 30.25 -11.98
CA ILE A 213 -18.20 30.15 -10.59
C ILE A 213 -16.68 30.37 -10.50
N THR A 214 -16.23 31.10 -9.48
CA THR A 214 -14.80 31.27 -9.20
C THR A 214 -14.14 29.94 -8.85
N SER A 215 -12.84 29.79 -9.11
CA SER A 215 -12.05 28.58 -8.76
C SER A 215 -12.16 28.22 -7.28
N ASP A 216 -12.40 29.22 -6.44
CA ASP A 216 -12.56 29.08 -5.00
C ASP A 216 -13.98 28.95 -4.49
N LYS A 217 -14.96 28.92 -5.40
CA LYS A 217 -16.39 28.83 -5.10
C LYS A 217 -16.95 29.97 -4.23
N SER A 218 -16.18 31.04 -4.02
CA SER A 218 -16.60 32.17 -3.20
C SER A 218 -17.62 33.07 -3.89
N ARG A 219 -17.70 33.02 -5.23
CA ARG A 219 -18.59 33.88 -6.01
C ARG A 219 -19.09 33.19 -7.28
N ILE A 220 -20.34 33.51 -7.65
CA ILE A 220 -20.92 33.19 -8.96
C ILE A 220 -21.23 34.49 -9.68
N TYR A 221 -20.79 34.62 -10.92
CA TYR A 221 -21.25 35.61 -11.89
C TYR A 221 -22.30 34.98 -12.79
N PHE A 222 -23.31 35.71 -13.22
CA PHE A 222 -24.37 35.18 -14.09
C PHE A 222 -25.05 36.30 -14.88
N ALA A 223 -25.76 35.96 -15.96
CA ALA A 223 -26.57 36.89 -16.73
C ALA A 223 -28.03 36.84 -16.25
N SER A 224 -28.69 37.99 -16.20
CA SER A 224 -30.10 38.07 -15.83
C SER A 224 -30.83 39.20 -16.54
N ASN A 225 -32.11 38.97 -16.86
CA ASN A 225 -33.00 40.02 -17.36
C ASN A 225 -33.92 40.62 -16.28
N ARG A 226 -33.60 40.38 -15.00
CA ARG A 226 -34.26 41.04 -13.86
C ARG A 226 -34.07 42.56 -13.91
N PRO A 227 -34.99 43.36 -13.34
CA PRO A 227 -34.88 44.82 -13.33
C PRO A 227 -33.54 45.33 -12.78
N GLY A 228 -32.80 46.04 -13.61
CA GLY A 228 -31.49 46.63 -13.29
C GLY A 228 -31.42 48.13 -13.60
N PRO A 229 -30.24 48.76 -13.43
CA PRO A 229 -30.04 50.19 -13.71
C PRO A 229 -30.33 50.60 -15.16
N HIS A 230 -30.20 49.68 -16.12
CA HIS A 230 -30.47 49.91 -17.54
C HIS A 230 -31.92 49.59 -17.96
N GLY A 231 -32.79 49.31 -16.99
CA GLY A 231 -34.22 49.08 -17.21
C GLY A 231 -34.64 47.65 -16.97
N ALA A 232 -35.96 47.42 -17.08
CA ALA A 232 -36.52 46.07 -17.01
C ALA A 232 -36.27 45.32 -18.31
N LYS A 233 -35.96 44.02 -18.21
CA LYS A 233 -35.68 43.12 -19.34
C LYS A 233 -34.38 43.37 -20.10
N ASN A 234 -33.53 44.32 -19.67
CA ASN A 234 -32.15 44.38 -20.16
C ASN A 234 -31.38 43.17 -19.65
N ILE A 235 -30.53 42.56 -20.47
CA ILE A 235 -29.67 41.46 -20.03
C ILE A 235 -28.40 42.07 -19.47
N ASP A 236 -28.29 42.02 -18.15
CA ASP A 236 -27.16 42.52 -17.37
C ASP A 236 -26.39 41.34 -16.75
N ILE A 237 -25.11 41.56 -16.43
CA ILE A 237 -24.31 40.67 -15.60
C ILE A 237 -24.54 40.99 -14.12
N TRP A 238 -24.79 39.95 -13.33
CA TRP A 238 -25.00 39.96 -11.89
C TRP A 238 -23.98 39.05 -11.21
N TYR A 239 -23.82 39.19 -9.90
CA TYR A 239 -23.02 38.28 -9.09
C TYR A 239 -23.62 38.03 -7.71
N THR A 240 -23.28 36.91 -7.09
CA THR A 240 -23.58 36.59 -5.69
C THR A 240 -22.34 36.04 -5.00
N ASP A 241 -22.18 36.40 -3.72
CA ASP A 241 -21.10 35.94 -2.86
C ASP A 241 -21.57 34.81 -1.96
N PHE A 242 -20.70 33.83 -1.73
CA PHE A 242 -20.92 32.78 -0.74
C PHE A 242 -20.53 33.28 0.65
N ASP A 243 -21.43 33.09 1.61
CA ASP A 243 -21.21 33.40 3.01
C ASP A 243 -20.84 32.12 3.75
N GLU A 244 -19.56 31.96 4.08
CA GLU A 244 -19.07 30.76 4.78
C GLU A 244 -19.59 30.66 6.23
N GLU A 245 -19.93 31.77 6.89
CA GLU A 245 -20.41 31.76 8.28
C GLU A 245 -21.84 31.20 8.37
N THR A 246 -22.67 31.56 7.40
CA THR A 246 -24.07 31.12 7.32
C THR A 246 -24.28 29.93 6.38
N ASN A 247 -23.25 29.56 5.62
CA ASN A 247 -23.28 28.53 4.58
C ASN A 247 -24.39 28.77 3.54
N GLN A 248 -24.54 30.03 3.11
CA GLN A 248 -25.59 30.48 2.19
C GLN A 248 -25.05 31.47 1.16
N TRP A 249 -25.69 31.51 -0.02
CA TRP A 249 -25.44 32.57 -1.00
C TRP A 249 -26.12 33.87 -0.59
N LYS A 250 -25.41 34.99 -0.76
CA LYS A 250 -25.93 36.33 -0.50
C LYS A 250 -26.89 36.78 -1.61
N PRO A 251 -27.72 37.81 -1.34
CA PRO A 251 -28.54 38.42 -2.38
C PRO A 251 -27.70 38.85 -3.59
N ALA A 252 -28.15 38.51 -4.79
CA ALA A 252 -27.45 38.86 -6.01
C ALA A 252 -27.40 40.39 -6.25
N GLN A 253 -26.29 40.86 -6.80
CA GLN A 253 -26.01 42.28 -7.07
C GLN A 253 -25.67 42.50 -8.54
N ASN A 254 -26.16 43.60 -9.11
CA ASN A 254 -25.86 44.00 -10.48
C ASN A 254 -24.39 44.44 -10.59
N LEU A 255 -23.68 43.98 -11.62
CA LEU A 255 -22.29 44.35 -11.87
C LEU A 255 -22.21 45.66 -12.68
N THR A 256 -22.69 46.75 -12.06
CA THR A 256 -22.88 48.07 -12.69
C THR A 256 -21.62 48.67 -13.33
N ALA A 257 -20.44 48.18 -12.97
CA ALA A 257 -19.17 48.67 -13.50
C ALA A 257 -18.92 48.30 -14.96
N ILE A 258 -19.57 47.24 -15.47
CA ILE A 258 -19.35 46.73 -16.84
C ILE A 258 -20.61 46.71 -17.70
N ASN A 259 -21.80 46.65 -17.10
CA ASN A 259 -23.05 46.59 -17.85
C ASN A 259 -23.30 47.89 -18.65
N THR A 260 -24.03 47.75 -19.73
CA THR A 260 -24.40 48.79 -20.70
C THR A 260 -25.91 48.78 -20.94
N ASP A 261 -26.40 49.71 -21.77
CA ASP A 261 -27.78 49.69 -22.27
C ASP A 261 -28.00 48.67 -23.41
N GLY A 262 -26.95 47.95 -23.81
CA GLY A 262 -27.01 46.79 -24.68
C GLY A 262 -27.16 45.47 -23.91
N VAL A 263 -26.98 44.36 -24.63
CA VAL A 263 -26.92 43.02 -24.04
C VAL A 263 -25.51 42.79 -23.53
N ASP A 264 -25.37 42.52 -22.23
CA ASP A 264 -24.13 42.07 -21.59
C ASP A 264 -24.36 40.70 -20.96
N TRP A 265 -23.72 39.67 -21.51
CA TRP A 265 -24.04 38.28 -21.15
C TRP A 265 -22.82 37.36 -21.25
N SER A 266 -23.03 36.07 -21.00
CA SER A 266 -22.01 35.01 -21.01
C SER A 266 -20.76 35.35 -20.18
N PRO A 267 -20.91 35.72 -18.88
CA PRO A 267 -19.76 35.97 -18.04
C PRO A 267 -18.95 34.68 -17.85
N PHE A 268 -17.62 34.79 -17.89
CA PHE A 268 -16.69 33.73 -17.56
C PHE A 268 -15.56 34.28 -16.70
N ILE A 269 -15.53 33.90 -15.42
CA ILE A 269 -14.40 34.21 -14.56
C ILE A 269 -13.28 33.20 -14.81
N ALA A 270 -12.11 33.69 -15.22
CA ALA A 270 -10.98 32.85 -15.49
C ALA A 270 -10.46 32.16 -14.21
N PRO A 271 -9.74 31.02 -14.32
CA PRO A 271 -9.19 30.30 -13.18
C PRO A 271 -8.31 31.12 -12.22
N ASP A 272 -7.81 32.27 -12.67
CA ASP A 272 -7.05 33.22 -11.85
C ASP A 272 -7.90 34.08 -10.90
N ASN A 273 -9.25 33.92 -10.91
CA ASN A 273 -10.22 34.69 -10.12
C ASN A 273 -10.14 36.22 -10.29
N ILE A 274 -9.39 36.72 -11.28
CA ILE A 274 -9.11 38.14 -11.49
C ILE A 274 -9.65 38.60 -12.84
N THR A 275 -9.53 37.76 -13.87
CA THR A 275 -9.86 38.11 -15.25
C THR A 275 -11.27 37.63 -15.57
N LEU A 276 -12.21 38.57 -15.74
CA LEU A 276 -13.59 38.27 -16.13
C LEU A 276 -13.77 38.56 -17.63
N PHE A 277 -14.13 37.52 -18.37
CA PHE A 277 -14.57 37.60 -19.76
C PHE A 277 -16.08 37.73 -19.83
N PHE A 278 -16.57 38.39 -20.87
CA PHE A 278 -18.01 38.48 -21.16
C PHE A 278 -18.22 38.86 -22.62
N ALA A 279 -19.44 38.67 -23.13
CA ALA A 279 -19.83 39.09 -24.47
C ALA A 279 -20.81 40.27 -24.40
N SER A 280 -20.67 41.23 -25.32
CA SER A 280 -21.49 42.44 -25.35
C SER A 280 -21.68 43.03 -26.74
N ASN A 281 -22.82 43.68 -26.97
CA ASN A 281 -23.08 44.50 -28.15
C ASN A 281 -23.19 46.02 -27.83
N GLY A 282 -23.13 46.40 -26.56
CA GLY A 282 -23.19 47.79 -26.10
C GLY A 282 -21.81 48.47 -25.99
N HIS A 283 -20.75 47.70 -25.75
CA HIS A 283 -19.38 48.23 -25.64
C HIS A 283 -18.79 48.68 -26.99
N LYS A 284 -17.73 49.51 -26.91
CA LYS A 284 -16.94 49.96 -28.07
C LYS A 284 -15.43 49.83 -27.82
N PRO A 285 -14.62 49.44 -28.83
CA PRO A 285 -15.01 49.08 -30.20
C PRO A 285 -15.83 47.78 -30.25
N ASN A 286 -16.62 47.60 -31.31
CA ASN A 286 -17.41 46.38 -31.59
C ASN A 286 -17.39 46.14 -33.11
N ILE A 287 -17.13 44.91 -33.55
CA ILE A 287 -17.01 44.49 -34.95
C ILE A 287 -18.39 44.15 -35.53
N GLY A 288 -19.20 43.42 -34.77
CA GLY A 288 -20.59 43.08 -35.07
C GLY A 288 -21.22 42.32 -33.90
N GLY A 289 -22.46 41.87 -34.10
CA GLY A 289 -23.20 41.03 -33.14
C GLY A 289 -22.88 41.26 -31.67
N LEU A 290 -22.60 40.17 -30.97
CA LEU A 290 -21.98 40.13 -29.65
C LEU A 290 -20.47 39.87 -29.78
N ASP A 291 -19.66 40.75 -29.22
CA ASP A 291 -18.20 40.62 -29.17
C ASP A 291 -17.71 40.26 -27.76
N PHE A 292 -16.62 39.51 -27.66
CA PHE A 292 -15.92 39.27 -26.40
C PHE A 292 -15.13 40.49 -25.91
N TYR A 293 -15.26 40.76 -24.61
CA TYR A 293 -14.48 41.71 -23.84
C TYR A 293 -13.91 41.02 -22.59
N PHE A 294 -12.89 41.63 -22.00
CA PHE A 294 -12.43 41.27 -20.67
C PHE A 294 -12.20 42.49 -19.78
N VAL A 295 -12.32 42.27 -18.48
CA VAL A 295 -11.91 43.19 -17.42
C VAL A 295 -11.04 42.44 -16.41
N LYS A 296 -10.16 43.17 -15.73
CA LYS A 296 -9.35 42.65 -14.63
C LYS A 296 -9.78 43.31 -13.33
N LYS A 297 -9.97 42.53 -12.29
CA LYS A 297 -10.18 43.04 -10.93
C LYS A 297 -8.92 43.79 -10.48
N THR A 298 -9.08 45.07 -10.13
CA THR A 298 -7.98 45.95 -9.72
C THR A 298 -7.84 46.09 -8.21
N GLY A 299 -8.85 45.64 -7.45
CA GLY A 299 -8.90 45.73 -6.00
C GLY A 299 -10.33 45.79 -5.50
N VAL A 300 -10.50 46.21 -4.24
CA VAL A 300 -11.81 46.39 -3.59
C VAL A 300 -11.97 47.87 -3.22
N GLY A 301 -13.12 48.45 -3.56
CA GLY A 301 -13.46 49.83 -3.28
C GLY A 301 -13.83 50.07 -1.81
N PRO A 302 -13.97 51.34 -1.37
CA PRO A 302 -14.36 51.68 0.00
C PRO A 302 -15.74 51.16 0.41
N ASP A 303 -16.60 50.86 -0.57
CA ASP A 303 -17.93 50.28 -0.41
C ASP A 303 -17.90 48.74 -0.31
N GLY A 304 -16.71 48.13 -0.30
CA GLY A 304 -16.53 46.69 -0.24
C GLY A 304 -16.77 45.97 -1.57
N LYS A 305 -17.04 46.70 -2.67
CA LYS A 305 -17.26 46.11 -3.99
C LYS A 305 -15.98 46.00 -4.79
N ASP A 306 -15.95 45.07 -5.73
CA ASP A 306 -14.80 44.93 -6.63
C ASP A 306 -14.68 46.13 -7.56
N THR A 307 -13.44 46.59 -7.72
CA THR A 307 -13.06 47.57 -8.74
C THR A 307 -12.49 46.84 -9.94
N TRP A 308 -12.80 47.34 -11.14
CA TRP A 308 -12.46 46.70 -12.41
C TRP A 308 -11.70 47.65 -13.32
N SER A 309 -10.83 47.09 -14.15
CA SER A 309 -10.26 47.82 -15.29
C SER A 309 -11.35 48.19 -16.30
N LYS A 310 -11.04 49.12 -17.20
CA LYS A 310 -11.90 49.40 -18.35
C LYS A 310 -12.10 48.12 -19.19
N PRO A 311 -13.33 47.84 -19.68
CA PRO A 311 -13.57 46.77 -20.65
C PRO A 311 -12.64 46.89 -21.84
N THR A 312 -11.93 45.79 -22.13
CA THR A 312 -10.99 45.68 -23.23
C THR A 312 -11.53 44.69 -24.25
N HIS A 313 -11.71 45.15 -25.48
CA HIS A 313 -12.20 44.35 -26.61
C HIS A 313 -11.16 43.29 -27.02
N LEU A 314 -11.59 42.04 -27.23
CA LEU A 314 -10.71 41.02 -27.81
C LEU A 314 -10.57 41.22 -29.33
N PRO A 315 -9.37 41.09 -29.89
CA PRO A 315 -9.16 41.38 -31.30
C PRO A 315 -9.70 40.27 -32.20
N ALA A 316 -9.89 40.58 -33.48
CA ALA A 316 -9.94 39.56 -34.53
C ALA A 316 -8.65 38.71 -34.50
N PRO A 317 -8.69 37.39 -34.75
CA PRO A 317 -9.83 36.64 -35.27
C PRO A 317 -10.79 36.09 -34.19
N LEU A 318 -10.65 36.42 -32.91
CA LEU A 318 -11.55 35.93 -31.87
C LEU A 318 -12.96 36.50 -32.07
N ASN A 319 -13.06 37.82 -32.20
CA ASN A 319 -14.29 38.51 -32.56
C ASN A 319 -14.46 38.63 -34.09
N THR A 320 -15.70 38.55 -34.53
CA THR A 320 -16.12 38.58 -35.93
C THR A 320 -17.31 39.54 -36.13
N THR A 321 -17.97 39.49 -37.27
CA THR A 321 -19.23 40.23 -37.48
C THR A 321 -20.46 39.50 -36.93
N GLY A 322 -20.29 38.24 -36.49
CA GLY A 322 -21.35 37.41 -35.92
C GLY A 322 -21.45 37.57 -34.40
N ASP A 323 -22.19 36.65 -33.78
CA ASP A 323 -22.25 36.52 -32.32
C ASP A 323 -21.19 35.55 -31.82
N GLU A 324 -20.35 36.03 -30.91
CA GLU A 324 -19.38 35.29 -30.11
C GLU A 324 -19.87 35.21 -28.65
N SER A 325 -19.95 34.01 -28.09
CA SER A 325 -20.49 33.81 -26.73
C SER A 325 -19.95 32.55 -26.05
N PHE A 326 -20.21 32.45 -24.74
CA PHE A 326 -19.88 31.30 -23.91
C PHE A 326 -18.40 30.89 -23.91
N LEU A 327 -17.52 31.80 -23.51
CA LEU A 327 -16.09 31.52 -23.41
C LEU A 327 -15.80 30.63 -22.19
N SER A 328 -14.87 29.68 -22.32
CA SER A 328 -14.32 28.91 -21.21
C SER A 328 -12.84 28.57 -21.46
N MET A 329 -12.07 28.43 -20.38
CA MET A 329 -10.62 28.19 -20.44
C MET A 329 -10.17 27.22 -19.33
N PRO A 330 -9.19 26.34 -19.61
CA PRO A 330 -8.52 25.55 -18.58
C PRO A 330 -7.59 26.42 -17.73
N ALA A 331 -7.06 25.87 -16.64
CA ALA A 331 -6.17 26.56 -15.69
C ALA A 331 -4.83 26.99 -16.33
N SER A 332 -4.44 26.34 -17.43
CA SER A 332 -3.27 26.69 -18.24
C SER A 332 -3.44 27.97 -19.05
N GLY A 333 -4.67 28.42 -19.30
CA GLY A 333 -4.96 29.69 -19.99
C GLY A 333 -4.45 29.77 -21.44
N ASP A 334 -4.12 28.63 -22.05
CA ASP A 334 -3.50 28.48 -23.38
C ASP A 334 -4.51 28.14 -24.49
N VAL A 335 -5.74 27.83 -24.09
CA VAL A 335 -6.85 27.48 -24.97
C VAL A 335 -8.11 28.22 -24.55
N MET A 336 -8.81 28.82 -25.50
CA MET A 336 -10.18 29.31 -25.33
C MET A 336 -11.15 28.38 -26.07
N TYR A 337 -12.14 27.87 -25.35
CA TYR A 337 -13.33 27.28 -25.93
C TYR A 337 -14.43 28.32 -26.00
N PHE A 338 -15.17 28.36 -27.09
CA PHE A 338 -16.29 29.28 -27.23
C PHE A 338 -17.29 28.79 -28.27
N ALA A 339 -18.49 29.35 -28.24
CA ALA A 339 -19.46 29.17 -29.31
C ALA A 339 -19.51 30.41 -30.20
N SER A 340 -19.70 30.23 -31.50
CA SER A 340 -19.84 31.36 -32.42
C SER A 340 -20.73 31.01 -33.60
N THR A 341 -21.41 32.03 -34.13
CA THR A 341 -22.20 31.95 -35.37
C THR A 341 -21.36 32.19 -36.63
N ARG A 342 -20.03 32.31 -36.47
CA ARG A 342 -19.08 32.58 -37.54
C ARG A 342 -19.10 31.52 -38.64
N LYS A 343 -18.91 31.99 -39.88
CA LYS A 343 -18.88 31.15 -41.12
C LYS A 343 -17.62 31.36 -41.95
N ASP A 344 -16.67 32.15 -41.43
CA ASP A 344 -15.39 32.45 -42.05
C ASP A 344 -14.39 31.29 -41.99
N LEU A 345 -14.64 30.30 -41.12
CA LEU A 345 -13.85 29.08 -40.99
C LEU A 345 -14.55 27.87 -41.65
N PRO A 346 -13.80 26.95 -42.29
CA PRO A 346 -14.37 25.75 -42.88
C PRO A 346 -14.91 24.79 -41.82
N GLY A 347 -15.90 23.98 -42.19
CA GLY A 347 -16.41 22.89 -41.34
C GLY A 347 -17.50 23.29 -40.34
N TYR A 348 -18.08 24.50 -40.47
CA TYR A 348 -19.27 24.87 -39.71
C TYR A 348 -20.46 23.96 -40.10
N GLN A 349 -21.26 23.54 -39.12
CA GLN A 349 -22.30 22.52 -39.32
C GLN A 349 -23.68 23.00 -38.88
N GLY A 350 -23.77 23.77 -37.80
CA GLY A 350 -25.03 24.22 -37.21
C GLY A 350 -25.24 25.73 -37.25
N LYS A 351 -26.23 26.18 -36.47
CA LYS A 351 -26.53 27.62 -36.27
C LYS A 351 -25.59 28.27 -35.26
N LEU A 352 -25.06 27.47 -34.34
CA LEU A 352 -24.11 27.85 -33.32
C LEU A 352 -23.20 26.63 -33.10
N ASP A 353 -21.90 26.81 -33.34
CA ASP A 353 -20.90 25.75 -33.30
C ASP A 353 -19.87 26.03 -32.20
N LEU A 354 -19.24 24.99 -31.68
CA LEU A 354 -18.11 25.06 -30.76
C LEU A 354 -16.78 25.20 -31.50
N PHE A 355 -15.95 26.10 -31.00
CA PHE A 355 -14.62 26.40 -31.50
C PHE A 355 -13.59 26.30 -30.37
N MET A 356 -12.36 26.02 -30.78
CA MET A 356 -11.18 26.01 -29.92
C MET A 356 -10.14 26.96 -30.52
N ALA A 357 -9.71 27.94 -29.73
CA ALA A 357 -8.65 28.88 -30.10
C ALA A 357 -7.41 28.63 -29.24
N PHE A 358 -6.29 28.38 -29.90
CA PHE A 358 -4.97 28.42 -29.26
C PHE A 358 -4.57 29.88 -29.09
N VAL A 359 -4.31 30.28 -27.85
CA VAL A 359 -3.97 31.65 -27.47
C VAL A 359 -2.69 31.65 -26.64
N PRO A 360 -1.83 32.69 -26.75
CA PRO A 360 -0.71 32.81 -25.82
C PRO A 360 -1.21 32.94 -24.40
N THR A 361 -0.56 32.26 -23.47
CA THR A 361 -0.98 32.23 -22.07
C THR A 361 -0.82 33.59 -21.40
N PHE A 362 -1.90 34.25 -21.00
CA PHE A 362 -1.87 35.58 -20.36
C PHE A 362 -2.20 35.54 -18.86
N PHE A 363 -2.64 34.39 -18.36
CA PHE A 363 -2.67 34.01 -16.94
C PHE A 363 -2.34 32.51 -16.83
N ARG A 364 -1.82 32.08 -15.68
CA ARG A 364 -1.73 30.67 -15.29
C ARG A 364 -2.13 30.54 -13.83
N ALA A 365 -2.67 29.39 -13.48
CA ALA A 365 -2.93 29.01 -12.10
C ALA A 365 -2.14 27.75 -11.74
N VAL A 366 -1.81 27.61 -10.47
CA VAL A 366 -1.17 26.42 -9.90
C VAL A 366 -2.24 25.46 -9.40
N GLN A 367 -2.12 24.19 -9.77
CA GLN A 367 -2.98 23.13 -9.26
C GLN A 367 -2.23 22.37 -8.15
N VAL A 368 -2.84 22.25 -6.97
CA VAL A 368 -2.33 21.46 -5.84
C VAL A 368 -3.28 20.30 -5.61
N ARG A 369 -2.79 19.08 -5.80
CA ARG A 369 -3.57 17.86 -5.63
C ARG A 369 -3.23 17.21 -4.30
N VAL A 370 -4.19 17.10 -3.41
CA VAL A 370 -3.99 16.58 -2.05
C VAL A 370 -4.63 15.21 -1.92
N GLN A 371 -3.82 14.22 -1.52
CA GLN A 371 -4.27 12.88 -1.18
C GLN A 371 -3.94 12.60 0.29
N VAL A 372 -4.88 12.00 1.02
CA VAL A 372 -4.63 11.53 2.39
C VAL A 372 -4.68 10.01 2.40
N ILE A 373 -3.57 9.39 2.79
CA ILE A 373 -3.44 7.94 2.82
C ILE A 373 -2.97 7.45 4.17
N ASP A 374 -3.29 6.21 4.47
CA ASP A 374 -2.70 5.48 5.57
C ASP A 374 -1.21 5.17 5.29
N GLU A 375 -0.34 5.39 6.27
CA GLU A 375 1.11 5.16 6.18
C GLU A 375 1.42 3.69 5.85
N CYS A 376 0.56 2.78 6.29
CA CYS A 376 0.80 1.35 6.32
C CYS A 376 0.10 0.64 5.17
N SER A 377 -1.22 0.78 5.04
CA SER A 377 -1.99 0.22 3.92
C SER A 377 -1.89 1.06 2.66
N GLY A 378 -1.53 2.35 2.73
CA GLY A 378 -1.59 3.24 1.56
C GLY A 378 -3.00 3.32 0.95
N GLU A 379 -4.03 2.94 1.70
CA GLU A 379 -5.43 3.20 1.36
C GLU A 379 -5.79 4.64 1.72
N ASN A 380 -6.84 5.17 1.11
CA ASN A 380 -7.25 6.54 1.41
C ASN A 380 -7.92 6.61 2.78
N ILE A 381 -7.55 7.66 3.50
CA ILE A 381 -8.20 8.02 4.76
C ILE A 381 -9.11 9.22 4.47
N PRO A 382 -10.44 9.11 4.66
CA PRO A 382 -11.31 10.27 4.64
C PRO A 382 -10.84 11.29 5.67
N ALA A 383 -10.71 12.54 5.28
CA ALA A 383 -10.17 13.57 6.17
C ALA A 383 -10.70 14.93 5.78
N THR A 384 -10.94 15.77 6.78
CA THR A 384 -11.15 17.20 6.56
C THR A 384 -9.80 17.84 6.24
N LEU A 385 -9.74 18.52 5.10
CA LEU A 385 -8.59 19.29 4.66
C LEU A 385 -8.80 20.76 5.04
N THR A 386 -7.77 21.38 5.60
CA THR A 386 -7.70 22.82 5.81
C THR A 386 -6.42 23.33 5.17
N LEU A 387 -6.56 24.13 4.11
CA LEU A 387 -5.45 24.82 3.47
C LEU A 387 -5.44 26.27 3.92
N ARG A 388 -4.30 26.72 4.41
CA ARG A 388 -4.06 28.11 4.79
C ARG A 388 -2.93 28.67 3.95
N ASN A 389 -3.19 29.82 3.34
CA ASN A 389 -2.18 30.65 2.70
C ASN A 389 -1.77 31.76 3.69
N PRO A 390 -0.58 31.68 4.33
CA PRO A 390 -0.16 32.66 5.32
C PRO A 390 0.06 34.06 4.75
N LEU A 391 0.35 34.17 3.44
CA LEU A 391 0.60 35.46 2.78
C LEU A 391 -0.68 36.29 2.65
N THR A 392 -1.78 35.65 2.24
CA THR A 392 -3.07 36.32 2.04
C THR A 392 -4.00 36.22 3.26
N GLY A 393 -3.68 35.33 4.22
CA GLY A 393 -4.54 34.99 5.34
C GLY A 393 -5.72 34.09 4.96
N ARG A 394 -5.86 33.74 3.68
CA ARG A 394 -6.98 32.96 3.18
C ARG A 394 -6.90 31.52 3.68
N VAL A 395 -8.05 30.99 4.10
CA VAL A 395 -8.23 29.60 4.54
C VAL A 395 -9.30 28.97 3.67
N VAL A 396 -9.03 27.79 3.15
CA VAL A 396 -9.98 26.97 2.38
C VAL A 396 -10.15 25.66 3.13
N ARG A 397 -11.39 25.22 3.31
CA ARG A 397 -11.70 23.92 3.92
C ARG A 397 -12.43 23.05 2.92
N ASP A 398 -12.04 21.78 2.90
CA ASP A 398 -12.67 20.76 2.08
C ASP A 398 -12.49 19.38 2.73
N SER A 399 -12.76 18.30 2.02
CA SER A 399 -12.50 16.95 2.50
C SER A 399 -12.14 16.00 1.37
N VAL A 400 -11.39 14.96 1.72
CA VAL A 400 -11.31 13.73 0.92
C VAL A 400 -12.19 12.67 1.55
N THR A 401 -12.77 11.79 0.73
CA THR A 401 -13.68 10.73 1.14
C THR A 401 -13.20 9.37 0.62
N PHE A 402 -13.98 8.31 0.84
CA PHE A 402 -13.64 6.98 0.30
C PHE A 402 -13.77 6.93 -1.24
N THR A 403 -14.73 7.69 -1.79
CA THR A 403 -14.94 7.83 -3.23
C THR A 403 -14.04 8.91 -3.80
N GLU A 404 -13.89 10.02 -3.07
CA GLU A 404 -13.08 11.17 -3.44
C GLU A 404 -11.66 11.05 -2.90
N LYS A 405 -10.81 10.41 -3.71
CA LYS A 405 -9.46 10.02 -3.33
C LYS A 405 -8.48 11.19 -3.27
N VAL A 406 -8.68 12.19 -4.11
CA VAL A 406 -7.76 13.31 -4.33
C VAL A 406 -8.59 14.59 -4.40
N LYS A 407 -8.12 15.64 -3.72
CA LYS A 407 -8.71 16.98 -3.79
C LYS A 407 -7.84 17.94 -4.57
N ASP A 408 -8.42 18.60 -5.55
CA ASP A 408 -7.76 19.63 -6.36
C ASP A 408 -8.02 21.03 -5.80
N PHE A 409 -6.95 21.78 -5.57
CA PHE A 409 -7.01 23.20 -5.22
C PHE A 409 -6.31 24.03 -6.29
N VAL A 410 -6.96 25.07 -6.80
CA VAL A 410 -6.40 25.94 -7.83
C VAL A 410 -6.08 27.32 -7.24
N PHE A 411 -4.84 27.75 -7.43
CA PHE A 411 -4.30 29.01 -6.93
C PHE A 411 -3.91 29.91 -8.10
N GLY A 412 -4.65 31.01 -8.28
CA GLY A 412 -4.29 32.04 -9.24
C GLY A 412 -3.20 32.99 -8.75
N ASN A 413 -2.96 34.06 -9.51
CA ASN A 413 -1.95 35.07 -9.19
C ASN A 413 -2.21 35.79 -7.85
N GLU A 414 -3.47 35.93 -7.44
CA GLU A 414 -3.90 36.52 -6.16
C GLU A 414 -3.30 35.78 -4.96
N ALA A 415 -3.07 34.46 -5.08
CA ALA A 415 -2.50 33.65 -4.01
C ALA A 415 -1.05 34.07 -3.66
N PHE A 416 -0.35 34.72 -4.60
CA PHE A 416 1.04 35.15 -4.48
C PHE A 416 1.18 36.62 -4.06
N GLY A 417 0.08 37.27 -3.65
CA GLY A 417 0.06 38.65 -3.18
C GLY A 417 0.28 39.69 -4.29
N THR A 418 0.63 40.92 -3.88
CA THR A 418 0.74 42.08 -4.80
C THR A 418 2.15 42.28 -5.37
N SER A 419 3.10 41.39 -5.03
CA SER A 419 4.48 41.52 -5.47
C SER A 419 4.59 41.40 -7.00
N LYS A 420 5.37 42.31 -7.60
CA LYS A 420 5.69 42.30 -9.03
C LYS A 420 6.84 41.34 -9.38
N ASP A 421 7.50 40.75 -8.38
CA ASP A 421 8.55 39.76 -8.62
C ASP A 421 7.94 38.49 -9.26
N PRO A 422 8.43 38.04 -10.42
CA PRO A 422 7.94 36.83 -11.08
C PRO A 422 8.37 35.53 -10.36
N ASN A 423 9.34 35.56 -9.45
CA ASN A 423 9.85 34.39 -8.73
C ASN A 423 9.28 34.23 -7.32
N VAL A 424 8.13 34.83 -7.03
CA VAL A 424 7.46 34.70 -5.73
C VAL A 424 7.08 33.25 -5.47
N THR A 425 7.40 32.75 -4.28
CA THR A 425 6.94 31.45 -3.78
C THR A 425 6.13 31.66 -2.51
N ILE A 426 5.16 30.78 -2.26
CA ILE A 426 4.41 30.73 -1.00
C ILE A 426 4.50 29.34 -0.37
N ASP A 427 4.47 29.30 0.95
CA ASP A 427 4.43 28.07 1.74
C ASP A 427 2.99 27.85 2.21
N LEU A 428 2.26 26.98 1.50
CA LEU A 428 0.90 26.60 1.87
C LEU A 428 0.93 25.66 3.08
N GLU A 429 0.19 25.98 4.13
CA GLU A 429 -0.04 25.08 5.26
C GLU A 429 -1.25 24.20 4.94
N ILE A 430 -1.04 22.89 4.75
CA ILE A 430 -2.08 21.92 4.43
C ILE A 430 -2.23 20.98 5.63
N GLU A 431 -3.38 21.04 6.30
CA GLU A 431 -3.71 20.18 7.43
C GLU A 431 -4.80 19.18 7.05
N ALA A 432 -4.54 17.89 7.26
CA ALA A 432 -5.55 16.83 7.20
C ALA A 432 -5.93 16.42 8.62
N SER A 433 -7.23 16.38 8.90
CA SER A 433 -7.77 15.98 10.20
C SER A 433 -8.73 14.80 10.03
N ASN A 434 -8.50 13.75 10.81
CA ASN A 434 -9.41 12.61 10.91
C ASN A 434 -9.63 12.26 12.40
N PRO A 435 -10.87 11.99 12.85
CA PRO A 435 -11.16 11.69 14.25
C PRO A 435 -10.36 10.54 14.87
N LEU A 436 -9.90 9.59 14.05
CA LEU A 436 -9.20 8.37 14.48
C LEU A 436 -7.68 8.52 14.38
N TYR A 437 -7.19 9.32 13.42
CA TYR A 437 -5.76 9.53 13.18
C TYR A 437 -5.22 10.88 13.68
N SER A 438 -6.04 11.67 14.38
CA SER A 438 -5.73 13.06 14.77
C SER A 438 -5.50 13.96 13.55
N SER A 439 -4.79 15.08 13.69
CA SER A 439 -4.43 15.93 12.55
C SER A 439 -2.95 15.85 12.19
N LYS A 440 -2.64 16.01 10.91
CA LYS A 440 -1.28 16.11 10.37
C LYS A 440 -1.17 17.30 9.44
N LYS A 441 -0.18 18.15 9.70
CA LYS A 441 0.12 19.33 8.88
C LYS A 441 1.35 19.09 8.01
N VAL A 442 1.26 19.49 6.75
CA VAL A 442 2.35 19.50 5.75
C VAL A 442 2.48 20.93 5.23
N ILE A 443 3.72 21.36 4.97
CA ILE A 443 3.99 22.64 4.30
C ILE A 443 4.36 22.34 2.85
N GLN A 444 3.56 22.84 1.91
CA GLN A 444 3.81 22.71 0.48
C GLN A 444 4.26 24.06 -0.08
N ARG A 445 5.51 24.14 -0.53
CA ARG A 445 6.01 25.32 -1.26
C ARG A 445 5.53 25.28 -2.71
N ILE A 446 4.86 26.34 -3.15
CA ILE A 446 4.47 26.52 -4.56
C ILE A 446 5.04 27.82 -5.11
N ALA A 447 5.38 27.83 -6.40
CA ALA A 447 5.90 28.99 -7.09
C ALA A 447 4.82 29.68 -7.93
N LYS A 448 4.91 31.01 -8.06
CA LYS A 448 4.06 31.76 -8.96
C LYS A 448 4.24 31.21 -10.38
N PRO A 449 3.15 30.86 -11.07
CA PRO A 449 3.27 30.20 -12.36
C PRO A 449 3.81 31.19 -13.38
N LYS A 450 4.85 30.80 -14.11
CA LYS A 450 5.46 31.66 -15.13
C LYS A 450 4.61 31.67 -16.39
N ILE A 451 4.31 32.85 -16.88
CA ILE A 451 3.73 33.02 -18.21
C ILE A 451 4.77 32.61 -19.24
N THR A 452 4.38 31.80 -20.22
CA THR A 452 5.24 31.35 -21.31
C THR A 452 4.55 31.55 -22.66
N ARG A 453 5.35 31.84 -23.68
CA ARG A 453 4.91 31.88 -25.09
C ARG A 453 5.10 30.53 -25.79
N ASP A 454 5.88 29.63 -25.18
CA ASP A 454 6.09 28.26 -25.66
C ASP A 454 4.85 27.42 -25.40
N ARG A 455 4.31 26.83 -26.48
CA ARG A 455 3.05 26.09 -26.46
C ARG A 455 3.13 24.82 -25.63
N ASP A 456 4.21 24.07 -25.74
CA ASP A 456 4.34 22.76 -25.10
C ASP A 456 4.67 22.88 -23.60
N ALA A 457 5.31 23.98 -23.19
CA ALA A 457 5.48 24.39 -21.82
C ALA A 457 4.16 24.91 -21.21
N ALA A 458 3.38 25.69 -21.96
CA ALA A 458 2.06 26.16 -21.54
C ALA A 458 1.06 25.01 -21.31
N ALA A 459 1.14 23.97 -22.15
CA ALA A 459 0.31 22.77 -22.10
C ALA A 459 0.39 22.00 -20.78
N LYS A 460 1.51 22.15 -20.06
CA LYS A 460 1.76 21.46 -18.81
C LYS A 460 1.22 22.32 -17.66
N PRO A 461 0.21 21.87 -16.92
CA PRO A 461 -0.24 22.59 -15.73
C PRO A 461 0.90 22.64 -14.70
N ASP A 462 1.04 23.77 -14.01
CA ASP A 462 1.95 23.86 -12.86
C ASP A 462 1.27 23.11 -11.69
N GLU A 463 1.59 21.81 -11.58
CA GLU A 463 0.91 20.87 -10.68
C GLU A 463 1.83 20.43 -9.52
N TYR A 464 1.26 20.36 -8.31
CA TYR A 464 1.94 19.86 -7.11
C TYR A 464 1.12 18.73 -6.47
N ASP A 465 1.68 17.53 -6.45
CA ASP A 465 1.11 16.38 -5.73
C ASP A 465 1.55 16.35 -4.27
N VAL A 466 0.57 16.42 -3.37
CA VAL A 466 0.78 16.39 -1.92
C VAL A 466 0.14 15.13 -1.35
N VAL A 467 0.96 14.22 -0.83
CA VAL A 467 0.51 13.00 -0.16
C VAL A 467 0.71 13.16 1.36
N ILE A 468 -0.40 13.30 2.10
CA ILE A 468 -0.38 13.34 3.56
C ILE A 468 -0.59 11.91 4.09
N ARG A 469 0.46 11.35 4.68
CA ARG A 469 0.41 10.01 5.28
C ARG A 469 -0.02 10.08 6.74
N MET A 470 -1.13 9.46 7.12
CA MET A 470 -1.62 9.38 8.50
C MET A 470 -1.55 7.93 9.01
N GLY A 471 -1.66 7.71 10.31
CA GLY A 471 -1.42 6.38 10.90
C GLY A 471 0.03 6.14 11.31
N GLN A 472 0.29 4.96 11.87
CA GLN A 472 1.60 4.55 12.35
C GLN A 472 1.96 3.20 11.75
N ARG A 473 3.26 2.89 11.68
CA ARG A 473 3.69 1.52 11.39
C ARG A 473 3.27 0.61 12.55
N PRO A 474 3.01 -0.68 12.28
CA PRO A 474 2.81 -1.65 13.33
C PRO A 474 4.04 -1.67 14.24
N VAL A 475 3.81 -1.95 15.52
CA VAL A 475 4.85 -2.04 16.53
C VAL A 475 4.84 -3.44 17.11
N LEU A 476 6.02 -4.04 17.19
CA LEU A 476 6.26 -5.27 17.91
C LEU A 476 7.19 -4.96 19.08
N ASP A 477 6.86 -5.47 20.25
CA ASP A 477 7.73 -5.45 21.43
C ASP A 477 7.81 -6.85 22.05
N ALA A 478 8.80 -7.08 22.90
CA ALA A 478 9.00 -8.36 23.59
C ALA A 478 8.93 -8.17 25.11
N ASP A 479 7.89 -8.75 25.72
CA ASP A 479 7.77 -8.89 27.17
C ASP A 479 8.37 -10.24 27.60
N ILE A 480 9.57 -10.17 28.18
CA ILE A 480 10.36 -11.33 28.56
C ILE A 480 10.59 -11.30 30.06
N ALA A 481 10.06 -12.31 30.75
CA ALA A 481 10.29 -12.49 32.18
C ALA A 481 11.79 -12.76 32.48
N GLU A 482 12.23 -12.33 33.65
CA GLU A 482 13.58 -12.62 34.10
C GLU A 482 13.82 -14.12 34.28
N SER A 483 14.87 -14.65 33.64
CA SER A 483 15.26 -16.07 33.71
C SER A 483 15.52 -16.52 35.15
N GLN A 484 15.22 -17.79 35.46
CA GLN A 484 15.51 -18.34 36.80
C GLN A 484 17.02 -18.33 37.10
N TYR A 485 17.87 -18.57 36.11
CA TYR A 485 19.33 -18.46 36.26
C TYR A 485 19.75 -17.05 36.71
N ALA A 486 19.20 -15.99 36.12
CA ALA A 486 19.48 -14.61 36.55
C ALA A 486 19.05 -14.37 38.01
N LYS A 487 17.86 -14.86 38.39
CA LYS A 487 17.35 -14.75 39.77
C LYS A 487 18.25 -15.46 40.79
N GLN A 488 18.80 -16.62 40.42
CA GLN A 488 19.71 -17.40 41.28
C GLN A 488 21.13 -16.81 41.34
N ASN A 489 21.52 -16.01 40.34
CA ASN A 489 22.86 -15.44 40.23
C ASN A 489 22.81 -13.90 40.13
N PRO A 490 22.29 -13.20 41.15
CA PRO A 490 22.08 -11.75 41.10
C PRO A 490 23.38 -10.93 40.97
N ASN A 491 24.51 -11.53 41.34
CA ASN A 491 25.83 -10.91 41.27
C ASN A 491 26.53 -11.12 39.92
N ASP A 492 25.96 -11.90 39.00
CA ASP A 492 26.50 -12.10 37.67
C ASP A 492 26.33 -10.81 36.84
N PRO A 493 27.42 -10.06 36.54
CA PRO A 493 27.33 -8.78 35.83
C PRO A 493 26.71 -8.93 34.44
N GLU A 494 26.84 -10.12 33.85
CA GLU A 494 26.37 -10.46 32.52
C GLU A 494 24.87 -10.77 32.46
N MET A 495 24.25 -11.03 33.62
CA MET A 495 22.81 -11.27 33.75
C MET A 495 22.06 -10.04 34.27
N ARG A 496 22.80 -9.04 34.77
CA ARG A 496 22.24 -7.77 35.22
C ARG A 496 21.54 -7.06 34.05
N ASN A 497 20.23 -6.86 34.18
CA ASN A 497 19.35 -6.31 33.14
C ASN A 497 19.22 -7.16 31.86
N PHE A 498 19.70 -8.41 31.86
CA PHE A 498 19.49 -9.29 30.72
C PHE A 498 18.00 -9.69 30.63
N ARG A 499 17.40 -9.41 29.48
CA ARG A 499 16.01 -9.80 29.13
C ARG A 499 16.06 -10.50 27.78
N GLY A 500 16.01 -11.81 27.82
CA GLY A 500 16.24 -12.69 26.66
C GLY A 500 16.15 -14.15 27.06
N LEU A 501 16.37 -15.04 26.10
CA LEU A 501 16.34 -16.49 26.34
C LEU A 501 17.65 -16.98 26.95
N VAL A 502 17.56 -17.73 28.03
CA VAL A 502 18.68 -18.47 28.62
C VAL A 502 18.45 -19.97 28.43
N MET A 503 19.29 -20.61 27.63
CA MET A 503 19.32 -22.07 27.50
C MET A 503 20.19 -22.65 28.61
N ARG A 504 19.59 -23.33 29.58
CA ARG A 504 20.26 -23.92 30.74
C ARG A 504 20.46 -25.42 30.53
N GLN A 505 21.70 -25.88 30.61
CA GLN A 505 22.02 -27.29 30.72
C GLN A 505 21.81 -27.77 32.16
N ILE A 506 21.17 -28.92 32.32
CA ILE A 506 20.97 -29.62 33.59
C ILE A 506 21.55 -31.01 33.40
N ALA A 507 22.63 -31.33 34.12
CA ALA A 507 23.17 -32.69 34.16
C ALA A 507 22.27 -33.57 35.05
N THR A 508 21.62 -34.57 34.47
CA THR A 508 20.92 -35.60 35.24
C THR A 508 21.83 -36.82 35.36
N ILE A 509 21.96 -37.36 36.58
CA ILE A 509 22.65 -38.63 36.84
C ILE A 509 21.58 -39.65 37.19
N THR A 510 21.49 -40.75 36.43
CA THR A 510 20.57 -41.86 36.72
C THR A 510 21.36 -43.10 37.12
N LEU A 511 20.99 -43.71 38.24
CA LEU A 511 21.66 -44.88 38.81
C LEU A 511 20.95 -46.17 38.37
N TYR A 512 21.70 -47.10 37.78
CA TYR A 512 21.23 -48.46 37.48
C TYR A 512 22.06 -49.49 38.24
N PRO A 513 21.45 -50.44 38.96
CA PRO A 513 22.19 -51.55 39.57
C PRO A 513 23.03 -52.30 38.52
N LEU A 514 24.12 -52.96 38.92
CA LEU A 514 24.93 -53.79 38.03
C LEU A 514 24.72 -55.27 38.38
N LEU A 515 24.12 -56.04 37.47
CA LEU A 515 23.91 -57.48 37.68
C LEU A 515 25.14 -58.26 37.21
N ASN A 516 25.89 -58.89 38.11
CA ASN A 516 27.14 -59.58 37.78
C ASN A 516 26.95 -61.02 37.22
N TYR A 517 25.85 -61.25 36.49
CA TYR A 517 25.45 -62.56 35.97
C TYR A 517 25.29 -62.56 34.45
N VAL A 518 25.75 -63.63 33.81
CA VAL A 518 25.47 -63.96 32.42
C VAL A 518 24.63 -65.23 32.39
N PHE A 519 23.35 -65.14 32.02
CA PHE A 519 22.45 -66.29 31.96
C PHE A 519 22.58 -67.04 30.65
N PHE A 520 22.38 -68.36 30.68
CA PHE A 520 22.48 -69.26 29.54
C PHE A 520 21.20 -70.06 29.32
N ASP A 521 20.96 -70.42 28.07
CA ASP A 521 19.85 -71.27 27.68
C ASP A 521 20.17 -72.73 28.03
N VAL A 522 19.14 -73.56 28.20
CA VAL A 522 19.28 -74.98 28.62
C VAL A 522 20.21 -75.72 27.67
N GLY A 523 21.15 -76.48 28.23
CA GLY A 523 22.11 -77.32 27.48
C GLY A 523 23.15 -76.53 26.68
N SER A 524 23.07 -75.20 26.62
CA SER A 524 23.95 -74.37 25.80
C SER A 524 25.10 -73.75 26.62
N SER A 525 26.31 -73.81 26.06
CA SER A 525 27.45 -73.02 26.52
C SER A 525 27.64 -71.71 25.76
N GLU A 526 26.89 -71.48 24.67
CA GLU A 526 27.03 -70.27 23.86
C GLU A 526 26.46 -69.06 24.62
N ILE A 527 27.21 -67.95 24.64
CA ILE A 527 26.72 -66.70 25.26
C ILE A 527 25.50 -66.24 24.45
N PRO A 528 24.31 -66.13 25.06
CA PRO A 528 23.09 -65.83 24.30
C PRO A 528 23.16 -64.48 23.58
N LYS A 529 22.58 -64.42 22.37
CA LYS A 529 22.62 -63.23 21.48
C LYS A 529 22.05 -61.95 22.09
N ARG A 530 21.28 -62.05 23.18
CA ARG A 530 20.79 -60.91 23.96
C ARG A 530 21.93 -60.10 24.57
N TYR A 531 23.04 -60.74 24.96
CA TYR A 531 24.23 -60.01 25.40
C TYR A 531 24.92 -59.38 24.20
N ILE A 532 25.14 -58.07 24.27
CA ILE A 532 25.78 -57.31 23.20
C ILE A 532 27.28 -57.53 23.33
N LEU A 533 27.84 -58.33 22.43
CA LEU A 533 29.27 -58.64 22.41
C LEU A 533 29.97 -57.91 21.27
N PHE A 534 31.15 -57.37 21.56
CA PHE A 534 32.06 -56.92 20.52
C PHE A 534 32.70 -58.14 19.83
N ARG A 535 32.92 -58.00 18.53
CA ARG A 535 33.49 -59.03 17.66
C ARG A 535 35.01 -58.95 17.57
N ASN A 536 35.59 -57.80 17.92
CA ASN A 536 37.03 -57.57 17.92
C ASN A 536 37.43 -56.49 18.96
N PRO A 537 38.72 -56.39 19.32
CA PRO A 537 39.21 -55.39 20.26
C PRO A 537 39.02 -53.93 19.83
N GLU A 538 38.97 -53.62 18.53
CA GLU A 538 38.81 -52.25 18.04
C GLU A 538 37.48 -51.63 18.50
N GLN A 539 36.42 -52.44 18.59
CA GLN A 539 35.11 -52.00 19.06
C GLN A 539 35.11 -51.56 20.54
N THR A 540 36.15 -51.89 21.32
CA THR A 540 36.28 -51.46 22.72
C THR A 540 36.75 -50.01 22.90
N GLN A 541 37.27 -49.35 21.85
CA GLN A 541 37.95 -48.06 21.98
C GLN A 541 37.02 -46.93 22.43
N ASN A 542 35.77 -46.92 21.95
CA ASN A 542 34.80 -45.84 22.19
C ASN A 542 33.73 -46.21 23.23
N PHE A 543 33.81 -47.40 23.84
CA PHE A 543 32.84 -47.80 24.85
C PHE A 543 33.15 -47.13 26.19
N THR A 544 32.12 -46.61 26.86
CA THR A 544 32.18 -46.17 28.25
C THR A 544 30.96 -46.70 29.01
N ASP A 545 31.11 -46.92 30.31
CA ASP A 545 30.03 -47.33 31.19
C ASP A 545 29.20 -46.16 31.73
N GLU A 546 29.49 -44.92 31.30
CA GLU A 546 28.77 -43.71 31.73
C GLU A 546 27.67 -43.28 30.73
N ARG A 547 27.62 -43.89 29.54
CA ARG A 547 26.71 -43.53 28.44
C ARG A 547 26.31 -44.77 27.61
N ILE A 548 25.53 -45.66 28.22
CA ILE A 548 25.00 -46.84 27.55
C ILE A 548 23.54 -46.56 27.17
N PRO A 549 23.20 -46.50 25.86
CA PRO A 549 21.84 -46.19 25.43
C PRO A 549 20.85 -47.29 25.86
N GLY A 550 19.61 -46.88 26.15
CA GLY A 550 18.54 -47.78 26.56
C GLY A 550 18.29 -47.81 28.07
N GLY A 551 17.30 -48.60 28.47
CA GLY A 551 16.88 -48.77 29.86
C GLY A 551 17.74 -49.77 30.62
N THR A 552 17.24 -50.21 31.77
CA THR A 552 17.95 -51.13 32.68
C THR A 552 18.34 -52.44 31.99
N LEU A 553 17.47 -53.00 31.15
CA LEU A 553 17.68 -54.29 30.50
C LEU A 553 18.75 -54.21 29.40
N GLU A 554 18.72 -53.16 28.58
CA GLU A 554 19.73 -52.91 27.56
C GLU A 554 21.12 -52.72 28.19
N LYS A 555 21.18 -52.02 29.33
CA LYS A 555 22.40 -51.88 30.12
C LYS A 555 22.91 -53.23 30.65
N TYR A 556 22.03 -54.11 31.13
CA TYR A 556 22.40 -55.47 31.52
C TYR A 556 22.93 -56.32 30.36
N TYR A 557 22.43 -56.12 29.15
CA TYR A 557 22.96 -56.79 27.97
C TYR A 557 24.38 -56.37 27.61
N HIS A 558 24.85 -55.21 28.09
CA HIS A 558 26.25 -54.79 28.00
C HIS A 558 27.12 -55.28 29.17
N ILE A 559 26.65 -56.17 30.07
CA ILE A 559 27.39 -56.54 31.29
C ILE A 559 28.85 -56.95 31.06
N LEU A 560 29.10 -57.75 30.02
CA LEU A 560 30.44 -58.20 29.66
C LEU A 560 31.32 -57.04 29.14
N ASN A 561 30.73 -56.04 28.50
CA ASN A 561 31.45 -54.84 28.09
C ASN A 561 31.75 -53.91 29.27
N ILE A 562 30.80 -53.79 30.21
CA ILE A 562 30.96 -52.98 31.40
C ILE A 562 32.11 -53.54 32.25
N PHE A 563 32.09 -54.84 32.54
CA PHE A 563 33.18 -55.50 33.26
C PHE A 563 34.50 -55.41 32.48
N GLY A 564 34.49 -55.64 31.17
CA GLY A 564 35.69 -55.56 30.34
C GLY A 564 36.34 -54.18 30.35
N TYR A 565 35.52 -53.13 30.20
CA TYR A 565 35.96 -51.73 30.26
C TYR A 565 36.55 -51.37 31.61
N ARG A 566 35.86 -51.73 32.70
CA ARG A 566 36.32 -51.44 34.06
C ARG A 566 37.59 -52.21 34.39
N LEU A 567 37.68 -53.50 34.05
CA LEU A 567 38.88 -54.30 34.28
C LEU A 567 40.10 -53.79 33.49
N ARG A 568 39.89 -53.21 32.31
CA ARG A 568 40.95 -52.54 31.56
C ARG A 568 41.43 -51.26 32.25
N LYS A 569 40.50 -50.47 32.83
CA LYS A 569 40.83 -49.24 33.57
C LYS A 569 41.45 -49.48 34.94
N HIS A 570 41.12 -50.60 35.57
CA HIS A 570 41.60 -50.96 36.91
C HIS A 570 42.51 -52.20 36.80
N PRO A 571 43.80 -52.03 36.45
CA PRO A 571 44.69 -53.13 36.08
C PRO A 571 45.02 -54.09 37.24
N ASN A 572 44.79 -53.68 38.48
CA ASN A 572 45.04 -54.48 39.68
C ASN A 572 43.85 -55.36 40.10
N ALA A 573 42.65 -55.10 39.57
CA ALA A 573 41.46 -55.85 39.93
C ALA A 573 41.55 -57.30 39.43
N THR A 574 41.13 -58.28 40.21
CA THR A 574 41.03 -59.68 39.80
C THR A 574 39.60 -60.14 39.82
N ILE A 575 39.23 -61.07 38.93
CA ILE A 575 37.90 -61.65 38.88
C ILE A 575 37.93 -63.17 39.00
N GLU A 576 36.88 -63.72 39.60
CA GLU A 576 36.56 -65.14 39.55
C GLU A 576 35.32 -65.33 38.65
N ILE A 577 35.46 -66.14 37.62
CA ILE A 577 34.41 -66.46 36.65
C ILE A 577 33.88 -67.85 37.03
N VAL A 578 32.67 -67.88 37.59
CA VAL A 578 32.05 -69.08 38.13
C VAL A 578 31.00 -69.59 37.16
N GLY A 579 31.26 -70.71 36.48
CA GLY A 579 30.30 -71.37 35.61
C GLY A 579 29.38 -72.29 36.39
N THR A 580 28.08 -72.23 36.10
CA THR A 580 27.08 -73.05 36.76
C THR A 580 26.07 -73.66 35.79
N THR A 581 25.45 -74.75 36.24
CA THR A 581 24.28 -75.38 35.61
C THR A 581 23.07 -75.23 36.55
N ASP A 582 21.92 -75.76 36.19
CA ASP A 582 20.80 -75.87 37.14
C ASP A 582 20.78 -77.17 37.95
N ASP A 583 21.49 -78.22 37.49
CA ASP A 583 21.51 -79.55 38.13
C ASP A 583 20.10 -80.11 38.40
N VAL A 584 19.15 -79.77 37.53
CA VAL A 584 17.80 -80.30 37.49
C VAL A 584 17.53 -80.91 36.12
N ASN A 585 17.71 -80.13 35.05
CA ASN A 585 17.41 -80.54 33.69
C ASN A 585 18.35 -81.67 33.22
N PRO A 586 17.86 -82.67 32.46
CA PRO A 586 18.69 -83.78 31.99
C PRO A 586 19.91 -83.32 31.17
N GLU A 587 19.72 -82.34 30.30
CA GLU A 587 20.76 -81.74 29.45
C GLU A 587 21.82 -81.00 30.28
N GLU A 588 21.45 -80.48 31.45
CA GLU A 588 22.35 -79.77 32.37
C GLU A 588 23.14 -80.72 33.27
N LYS A 589 22.67 -81.96 33.46
CA LYS A 589 23.37 -83.02 34.21
C LYS A 589 24.32 -83.84 33.34
N GLN A 590 24.11 -83.83 32.02
CA GLN A 590 24.86 -84.65 31.09
C GLN A 590 26.33 -84.22 31.02
N GLY A 591 27.24 -85.14 31.34
CA GLY A 591 28.69 -84.89 31.25
C GLY A 591 29.31 -84.19 32.47
N GLY A 592 28.58 -84.05 33.59
CA GLY A 592 29.09 -83.48 34.84
C GLY A 592 29.41 -81.98 34.72
N LEU A 593 30.55 -81.54 35.25
CA LEU A 593 30.94 -80.12 35.26
C LEU A 593 31.36 -79.57 33.88
N LYS A 594 31.35 -80.37 32.81
CA LYS A 594 31.81 -79.96 31.48
C LYS A 594 31.01 -78.79 30.90
N LEU A 595 29.69 -78.74 31.11
CA LEU A 595 28.84 -77.64 30.62
C LEU A 595 29.10 -76.33 31.38
N ALA A 596 29.19 -76.41 32.71
CA ALA A 596 29.58 -75.29 33.57
C ALA A 596 30.96 -74.74 33.18
N GLU A 597 31.92 -75.64 32.91
CA GLU A 597 33.25 -75.26 32.41
C GLU A 597 33.19 -74.55 31.07
N ALA A 598 32.45 -75.09 30.09
CA ALA A 598 32.33 -74.48 28.78
C ALA A 598 31.73 -73.06 28.84
N ARG A 599 30.69 -72.85 29.66
CA ARG A 599 30.07 -71.53 29.89
C ARG A 599 31.07 -70.51 30.45
N ALA A 600 31.76 -70.87 31.53
CA ALA A 600 32.75 -69.99 32.15
C ALA A 600 33.92 -69.73 31.20
N ARG A 601 34.35 -70.73 30.43
CA ARG A 601 35.41 -70.59 29.43
C ARG A 601 35.03 -69.61 28.33
N ASN A 602 33.79 -69.61 27.86
CA ASN A 602 33.35 -68.68 26.81
C ASN A 602 33.35 -67.23 27.30
N VAL A 603 32.92 -66.97 28.54
CA VAL A 603 33.03 -65.64 29.17
C VAL A 603 34.49 -65.24 29.40
N TYR A 604 35.33 -66.16 29.86
CA TYR A 604 36.77 -65.96 30.02
C TYR A 604 37.46 -65.57 28.70
N ASN A 605 37.17 -66.32 27.62
CA ASN A 605 37.72 -66.06 26.30
C ASN A 605 37.28 -64.68 25.80
N TYR A 606 36.02 -64.28 26.03
CA TYR A 606 35.57 -62.93 25.69
C TYR A 606 36.43 -61.84 26.37
N PHE A 607 36.66 -61.94 27.68
CA PHE A 607 37.51 -60.97 28.38
C PHE A 607 38.97 -60.98 27.92
N ARG A 608 39.54 -62.16 27.65
CA ARG A 608 40.91 -62.28 27.14
C ARG A 608 41.05 -61.72 25.74
N ASP A 609 40.19 -62.17 24.82
CA ASP A 609 40.37 -61.99 23.38
C ASP A 609 39.83 -60.63 22.90
N ILE A 610 38.77 -60.10 23.51
CA ILE A 610 38.15 -58.82 23.14
C ILE A 610 38.69 -57.67 23.98
N TRP A 611 38.77 -57.86 25.30
CA TRP A 611 39.15 -56.80 26.24
C TRP A 611 40.62 -56.83 26.66
N GLY A 612 41.38 -57.83 26.23
CA GLY A 612 42.81 -57.94 26.51
C GLY A 612 43.12 -58.18 27.99
N ILE A 613 42.19 -58.75 28.76
CA ILE A 613 42.39 -58.99 30.19
C ILE A 613 43.36 -60.15 30.39
N SER A 614 44.42 -59.93 31.16
CA SER A 614 45.48 -60.92 31.42
C SER A 614 44.93 -62.17 32.11
N GLU A 615 45.35 -63.35 31.64
CA GLU A 615 44.96 -64.65 32.19
C GLU A 615 45.25 -64.77 33.69
N LYS A 616 46.32 -64.13 34.19
CA LYS A 616 46.69 -64.12 35.62
C LYS A 616 45.68 -63.41 36.51
N ARG A 617 44.79 -62.59 35.94
CA ARG A 617 43.78 -61.80 36.66
C ARG A 617 42.41 -62.50 36.73
N MET A 618 42.27 -63.65 36.06
CA MET A 618 41.00 -64.33 35.91
C MET A 618 41.12 -65.77 36.42
N LYS A 619 40.37 -66.09 37.47
CA LYS A 619 40.25 -67.45 38.00
C LYS A 619 38.97 -68.10 37.49
N LEU A 620 39.03 -69.36 37.08
CA LEU A 620 37.86 -70.14 36.68
C LEU A 620 37.45 -71.12 37.77
N THR A 621 36.15 -71.16 38.03
CA THR A 621 35.53 -72.07 39.01
C THR A 621 34.26 -72.67 38.38
N PHE A 622 34.00 -73.95 38.62
CA PHE A 622 32.88 -74.66 38.00
C PHE A 622 32.08 -75.38 39.08
N LEU A 623 30.78 -75.15 39.12
CA LEU A 623 29.88 -75.76 40.09
C LEU A 623 28.65 -76.30 39.38
N THR A 624 28.04 -77.34 39.94
CA THR A 624 26.75 -77.83 39.44
C THR A 624 25.61 -76.84 39.73
N ARG A 625 25.77 -75.99 40.75
CA ARG A 625 24.86 -74.88 41.08
C ARG A 625 25.63 -73.67 41.64
N PRO A 626 25.08 -72.44 41.55
CA PRO A 626 25.64 -71.29 42.23
C PRO A 626 25.78 -71.50 43.75
N LYS A 627 26.75 -70.83 44.39
CA LYS A 627 26.92 -70.88 45.87
C LYS A 627 25.66 -70.40 46.61
N ARG A 628 24.92 -69.48 45.98
CA ARG A 628 23.60 -69.00 46.42
C ARG A 628 22.60 -69.28 45.30
N PRO A 629 22.01 -70.50 45.26
CA PRO A 629 21.08 -70.84 44.20
C PRO A 629 19.77 -70.07 44.38
N SER A 630 19.18 -69.67 43.25
CA SER A 630 17.81 -69.17 43.18
C SER A 630 16.79 -70.27 43.53
N ASN A 631 15.52 -69.91 43.70
CA ASN A 631 14.48 -70.81 44.21
C ASN A 631 14.32 -72.08 43.34
N MET A 632 14.78 -73.22 43.86
CA MET A 632 14.73 -74.51 43.15
C MET A 632 13.32 -75.12 43.03
N LYS A 633 12.30 -74.52 43.65
CA LYS A 633 10.92 -75.00 43.61
C LYS A 633 10.07 -74.35 42.51
N ASP A 634 10.60 -73.32 41.88
CA ASP A 634 9.94 -72.57 40.80
C ASP A 634 10.77 -72.73 39.52
N THR A 635 10.07 -72.81 38.38
CA THR A 635 10.71 -72.93 37.07
C THR A 635 11.66 -71.77 36.81
N MET A 636 11.29 -70.52 37.10
CA MET A 636 12.14 -69.36 36.82
C MET A 636 13.41 -69.34 37.68
N GLY A 637 13.29 -69.70 38.96
CA GLY A 637 14.45 -69.85 39.86
C GLY A 637 15.41 -70.96 39.44
N ILE A 638 14.91 -72.05 38.85
CA ILE A 638 15.76 -73.08 38.21
C ILE A 638 16.48 -72.48 37.00
N GLU A 639 15.81 -71.67 36.19
CA GLU A 639 16.42 -71.02 35.02
C GLU A 639 17.53 -70.04 35.38
N GLU A 640 17.33 -69.23 36.42
CA GLU A 640 18.33 -68.27 36.91
C GLU A 640 19.63 -68.93 37.37
N ASN A 641 19.60 -70.21 37.74
CA ASN A 641 20.80 -70.94 38.15
C ASN A 641 21.67 -71.34 36.96
N ARG A 642 21.18 -71.27 35.71
CA ARG A 642 22.00 -71.46 34.51
C ARG A 642 22.76 -70.17 34.21
N ARG A 643 23.79 -69.85 35.00
CA ARG A 643 24.53 -68.61 34.86
C ARG A 643 26.03 -68.75 34.99
N VAL A 644 26.74 -67.75 34.48
CA VAL A 644 28.11 -67.45 34.85
C VAL A 644 28.09 -66.25 35.79
N GLU A 645 28.68 -66.39 36.97
CA GLU A 645 28.87 -65.29 37.92
C GLU A 645 30.25 -64.67 37.72
N ILE A 646 30.32 -63.35 37.68
CA ILE A 646 31.58 -62.60 37.64
C ILE A 646 31.78 -61.98 39.03
N LEU A 647 32.64 -62.60 39.84
CA LEU A 647 32.89 -62.17 41.21
C LEU A 647 34.14 -61.30 41.25
N CYS A 648 34.05 -60.14 41.90
CA CYS A 648 35.14 -59.20 42.10
C CYS A 648 34.92 -58.45 43.41
N GLU A 649 35.98 -58.18 44.16
CA GLU A 649 35.92 -57.41 45.41
C GLU A 649 36.19 -55.90 45.19
N ASP A 650 36.68 -55.53 44.00
CA ASP A 650 36.98 -54.14 43.67
C ASP A 650 35.70 -53.36 43.34
N TRP A 651 35.37 -52.37 44.18
CA TRP A 651 34.21 -51.49 44.03
C TRP A 651 34.15 -50.82 42.66
N GLU A 652 35.27 -50.40 42.11
CA GLU A 652 35.29 -49.71 40.82
C GLU A 652 34.88 -50.62 39.66
N ILE A 653 34.95 -51.94 39.85
CA ILE A 653 34.45 -52.94 38.89
C ILE A 653 32.95 -53.20 39.08
N ILE A 654 32.47 -53.31 40.32
CA ILE A 654 31.11 -53.79 40.63
C ILE A 654 30.07 -52.69 40.91
N LYS A 655 30.49 -51.42 41.02
CA LYS A 655 29.59 -50.30 41.32
C LYS A 655 28.41 -50.19 40.34
N PRO A 656 27.27 -49.58 40.73
CA PRO A 656 26.19 -49.26 39.81
C PRO A 656 26.65 -48.47 38.57
N ILE A 657 25.86 -48.52 37.51
CA ILE A 657 26.04 -47.71 36.30
C ILE A 657 25.49 -46.31 36.59
N LEU A 658 26.32 -45.28 36.42
CA LEU A 658 25.94 -43.88 36.57
C LEU A 658 25.81 -43.26 35.19
N ASP A 659 24.58 -43.20 34.68
CA ASP A 659 24.27 -42.66 33.36
C ASP A 659 24.13 -41.14 33.43
N LYS A 660 24.97 -40.42 32.70
CA LYS A 660 25.00 -38.95 32.70
C LYS A 660 24.33 -38.43 31.42
N ASP A 661 23.08 -37.98 31.55
CA ASP A 661 22.30 -37.39 30.45
C ASP A 661 22.04 -35.89 30.70
N PRO A 662 22.79 -34.99 30.03
CA PRO A 662 22.56 -33.56 30.16
C PRO A 662 21.37 -33.11 29.30
N LYS A 663 20.35 -32.51 29.93
CA LYS A 663 19.21 -31.89 29.24
C LYS A 663 19.41 -30.38 29.12
N VAL A 664 18.99 -29.78 28.02
CA VAL A 664 19.01 -28.32 27.84
C VAL A 664 17.57 -27.82 27.85
N VAL A 665 17.26 -26.86 28.73
CA VAL A 665 15.91 -26.31 28.92
C VAL A 665 15.90 -24.79 28.75
N PRO A 666 14.84 -24.19 28.17
CA PRO A 666 14.70 -22.74 28.02
C PRO A 666 14.34 -22.06 29.36
N GLN A 667 14.83 -20.84 29.57
CA GLN A 667 14.44 -19.98 30.68
C GLN A 667 14.32 -18.51 30.23
N PRO A 668 13.13 -17.88 30.35
CA PRO A 668 11.85 -18.48 30.76
C PRO A 668 11.33 -19.51 29.75
N GLU A 669 10.32 -20.31 30.12
CA GLU A 669 9.75 -21.34 29.23
C GLU A 669 9.03 -20.74 28.02
N THR A 670 8.40 -19.57 28.20
CA THR A 670 7.74 -18.79 27.16
C THR A 670 8.06 -17.30 27.30
N MET A 671 7.81 -16.53 26.25
CA MET A 671 7.74 -15.07 26.26
C MET A 671 6.48 -14.57 25.57
N ASN A 672 6.12 -13.31 25.78
CA ASN A 672 5.04 -12.66 25.07
C ASN A 672 5.58 -11.61 24.10
N PHE A 673 5.12 -11.67 22.85
CA PHE A 673 5.16 -10.49 21.99
C PHE A 673 4.02 -9.55 22.37
N VAL A 674 4.26 -8.25 22.33
CA VAL A 674 3.26 -7.20 22.47
C VAL A 674 3.09 -6.50 21.12
N LEU A 675 1.86 -6.44 20.62
CA LEU A 675 1.54 -6.03 19.25
C LEU A 675 0.73 -4.73 19.26
N LYS A 676 1.05 -3.82 18.35
CA LYS A 676 0.16 -2.73 17.93
C LYS A 676 0.06 -2.71 16.42
N ASN A 677 -1.16 -2.62 15.91
CA ASN A 677 -1.41 -2.75 14.47
C ASN A 677 -0.92 -1.54 13.64
N GLY A 678 -0.83 -0.37 14.26
CA GLY A 678 -0.47 0.88 13.57
C GLY A 678 -1.60 1.49 12.72
N ILE A 679 -2.56 0.66 12.30
CA ILE A 679 -3.79 1.02 11.59
C ILE A 679 -5.03 0.68 12.42
N GLU A 680 -6.19 1.20 12.01
CA GLU A 680 -7.48 0.83 12.61
C GLU A 680 -7.76 -0.68 12.53
N ASP A 681 -8.20 -1.26 13.65
CA ASP A 681 -8.44 -2.70 13.79
C ASP A 681 -9.41 -3.29 12.76
N LYS A 682 -10.43 -2.52 12.35
CA LYS A 682 -11.38 -2.95 11.30
C LYS A 682 -10.75 -3.07 9.90
N LEU A 683 -9.59 -2.45 9.69
CA LEU A 683 -8.85 -2.50 8.42
C LEU A 683 -7.83 -3.65 8.43
N VAL A 684 -7.62 -4.32 9.55
CA VAL A 684 -6.69 -5.45 9.67
C VAL A 684 -7.39 -6.73 9.24
N ALA A 685 -6.88 -7.40 8.21
CA ALA A 685 -7.39 -8.70 7.76
C ALA A 685 -6.72 -9.87 8.50
N LYS A 686 -5.39 -9.80 8.66
CA LYS A 686 -4.60 -10.82 9.36
C LYS A 686 -3.27 -10.24 9.83
N ARG A 687 -2.64 -10.91 10.79
CA ARG A 687 -1.33 -10.55 11.31
C ARG A 687 -0.47 -11.79 11.46
N ARG A 688 0.84 -11.61 11.33
CA ARG A 688 1.82 -12.66 11.63
C ARG A 688 3.09 -12.07 12.21
N ILE A 689 3.79 -12.86 13.01
CA ILE A 689 5.12 -12.53 13.52
C ILE A 689 6.11 -13.41 12.77
N GLU A 690 7.07 -12.78 12.10
CA GLU A 690 8.17 -13.45 11.43
C GLU A 690 9.39 -13.42 12.33
N ILE A 691 9.89 -14.59 12.72
CA ILE A 691 11.05 -14.74 13.60
C ILE A 691 12.18 -15.38 12.79
N THR A 692 13.33 -14.72 12.79
CA THR A 692 14.56 -15.19 12.16
C THR A 692 15.67 -15.33 13.19
N ARG A 693 16.69 -16.12 12.85
CA ARG A 693 17.90 -16.30 13.64
C ARG A 693 19.10 -16.29 12.70
N GLY A 694 19.86 -15.20 12.71
CA GLY A 694 20.80 -14.88 11.63
C GLY A 694 20.02 -14.71 10.32
N ASP A 695 20.52 -15.29 9.22
CA ASP A 695 19.87 -15.18 7.90
C ASP A 695 18.77 -16.23 7.65
N LYS A 696 18.42 -17.05 8.66
CA LYS A 696 17.48 -18.16 8.52
C LYS A 696 16.16 -17.87 9.23
N GLN A 697 15.05 -18.24 8.58
CA GLN A 697 13.74 -18.26 9.21
C GLN A 697 13.70 -19.30 10.33
N TRP A 698 13.13 -18.91 11.47
CA TRP A 698 13.03 -19.75 12.66
C TRP A 698 11.60 -20.24 12.89
N LYS A 699 10.63 -19.31 12.89
CA LYS A 699 9.20 -19.60 13.07
C LYS A 699 8.35 -18.48 12.49
N THR A 700 7.16 -18.81 12.02
CA THR A 700 6.13 -17.82 11.67
C THR A 700 4.89 -18.05 12.51
N ILE A 701 4.53 -17.07 13.34
CA ILE A 701 3.37 -17.19 14.23
C ILE A 701 2.19 -16.45 13.60
N LEU A 702 1.15 -17.19 13.20
CA LEU A 702 -0.13 -16.62 12.77
C LEU A 702 -0.97 -16.25 13.99
N THR A 703 -1.44 -15.01 14.07
CA THR A 703 -2.30 -14.58 15.19
C THR A 703 -3.71 -15.12 14.99
N ARG A 704 -4.35 -15.61 16.07
CA ARG A 704 -5.73 -16.15 15.99
C ARG A 704 -6.81 -15.08 15.80
N GLY A 705 -6.49 -13.81 16.04
CA GLY A 705 -7.34 -12.66 15.74
C GLY A 705 -6.53 -11.42 15.36
N THR A 706 -7.24 -10.30 15.17
CA THR A 706 -6.69 -9.05 14.62
C THR A 706 -6.46 -7.96 15.66
N THR A 707 -6.92 -8.14 16.90
CA THR A 707 -6.87 -7.10 17.95
C THR A 707 -6.20 -7.55 19.24
N GLU A 708 -5.92 -8.85 19.39
CA GLU A 708 -5.23 -9.36 20.58
C GLU A 708 -3.89 -8.66 20.73
N PRO A 709 -3.61 -8.08 21.91
CA PRO A 709 -2.43 -7.24 22.12
C PRO A 709 -1.18 -8.07 22.38
N THR A 710 -1.31 -9.37 22.64
CA THR A 710 -0.18 -10.24 22.98
C THR A 710 -0.24 -11.60 22.29
N VAL A 711 0.93 -12.16 22.01
CA VAL A 711 1.11 -13.50 21.43
C VAL A 711 2.22 -14.23 22.17
N GLU A 712 1.91 -15.37 22.77
CA GLU A 712 2.90 -16.19 23.46
C GLU A 712 3.77 -16.97 22.46
N TRP A 713 5.06 -17.10 22.77
CA TRP A 713 6.01 -17.92 22.04
C TRP A 713 6.89 -18.74 22.99
N ASP A 714 7.08 -20.01 22.65
CA ASP A 714 7.80 -21.04 23.38
C ASP A 714 9.27 -21.22 22.94
N TRP A 715 9.83 -20.25 22.21
CA TRP A 715 11.21 -20.26 21.68
C TRP A 715 11.51 -21.30 20.59
N GLN A 716 10.61 -22.25 20.37
CA GLN A 716 10.83 -23.35 19.44
C GLN A 716 10.79 -22.86 17.99
N SER A 717 11.50 -23.56 17.11
CA SER A 717 11.37 -23.42 15.66
C SER A 717 10.06 -24.02 15.16
N GLU A 718 9.81 -23.94 13.85
CA GLU A 718 8.70 -24.64 13.18
C GLU A 718 8.72 -26.16 13.42
N ASP A 719 9.93 -26.76 13.52
CA ASP A 719 10.14 -28.18 13.77
C ASP A 719 10.10 -28.58 15.26
N GLY A 720 9.74 -27.65 16.15
CA GLY A 720 9.68 -27.90 17.60
C GLY A 720 11.04 -27.97 18.29
N VAL A 721 12.08 -27.37 17.70
CA VAL A 721 13.47 -27.44 18.23
C VAL A 721 13.88 -26.14 18.89
N TYR A 722 14.58 -26.24 20.03
CA TYR A 722 15.17 -25.10 20.72
C TYR A 722 16.50 -24.63 20.11
N PRO A 723 16.88 -23.35 20.27
CA PRO A 723 18.15 -22.85 19.81
C PRO A 723 19.35 -23.56 20.48
N ASP A 724 20.18 -24.17 19.63
CA ASP A 724 21.44 -24.86 19.98
C ASP A 724 21.32 -26.11 20.86
N SER A 725 20.28 -26.91 20.63
CA SER A 725 20.18 -28.31 21.09
C SER A 725 21.25 -29.24 20.47
N THR A 726 22.07 -28.75 19.54
CA THR A 726 23.02 -29.52 18.73
C THR A 726 24.48 -29.40 19.13
N SER A 727 24.80 -28.87 20.32
CA SER A 727 26.15 -29.03 20.87
C SER A 727 26.47 -30.53 20.90
N ARG A 728 27.39 -30.95 20.03
CA ARG A 728 27.67 -32.35 19.72
C ARG A 728 27.85 -33.14 21.00
N ILE A 729 27.15 -34.28 21.07
CA ILE A 729 27.37 -35.33 22.06
C ILE A 729 28.89 -35.61 22.12
N GLY A 730 29.57 -35.15 23.18
CA GLY A 730 30.98 -35.46 23.42
C GLY A 730 32.02 -34.31 23.42
N GLN A 731 31.66 -33.03 23.35
CA GLN A 731 32.64 -31.94 23.59
C GLN A 731 32.30 -31.12 24.85
N PRO A 732 33.31 -30.65 25.64
CA PRO A 732 33.09 -29.64 26.67
C PRO A 732 32.52 -28.39 25.98
N GLY A 733 31.31 -27.99 26.38
CA GLY A 733 30.71 -26.77 25.87
C GLY A 733 31.61 -25.56 26.18
N PRO A 734 31.67 -24.55 25.30
CA PRO A 734 32.39 -23.32 25.59
C PRO A 734 31.83 -22.69 26.87
N LYS A 735 32.73 -22.14 27.71
CA LYS A 735 32.32 -21.21 28.76
C LYS A 735 31.67 -20.00 28.08
N VAL A 736 30.34 -19.91 28.18
CA VAL A 736 29.49 -18.80 27.74
C VAL A 736 29.81 -18.34 26.30
N SER A 737 29.32 -19.06 25.28
CA SER A 737 29.21 -18.48 23.94
C SER A 737 27.87 -17.76 23.81
N THR A 738 27.89 -16.46 23.53
CA THR A 738 26.69 -15.73 23.09
C THR A 738 26.14 -16.39 21.83
N LEU A 739 24.91 -16.87 21.91
CA LEU A 739 24.23 -17.47 20.78
C LEU A 739 23.72 -16.37 19.85
N VAL A 740 23.58 -16.70 18.55
CA VAL A 740 22.96 -15.77 17.58
C VAL A 740 21.58 -15.37 18.10
N PRO A 741 21.31 -14.06 18.28
CA PRO A 741 20.03 -13.57 18.77
C PRO A 741 18.91 -13.82 17.76
N PHE A 742 17.66 -13.77 18.22
CA PHE A 742 16.53 -13.73 17.32
C PHE A 742 16.28 -12.31 16.83
N SER A 743 15.81 -12.20 15.60
CA SER A 743 15.16 -10.99 15.10
C SER A 743 13.70 -11.31 14.83
N ALA A 744 12.80 -10.43 15.26
CA ALA A 744 11.37 -10.63 15.05
C ALA A 744 10.73 -9.34 14.53
N LYS A 745 9.77 -9.47 13.62
CA LYS A 745 8.97 -8.34 13.12
C LYS A 745 7.49 -8.74 13.02
N LEU A 746 6.61 -7.76 13.23
CA LEU A 746 5.17 -7.90 13.03
C LEU A 746 4.83 -7.50 11.60
N VAL A 747 4.11 -8.37 10.91
CA VAL A 747 3.52 -8.07 9.60
C VAL A 747 2.00 -8.01 9.74
N VAL A 748 1.44 -6.87 9.38
CA VAL A 748 0.00 -6.63 9.35
C VAL A 748 -0.45 -6.57 7.89
N THR A 749 -1.46 -7.37 7.54
CA THR A 749 -2.09 -7.34 6.22
C THR A 749 -3.43 -6.62 6.33
N SER A 750 -3.66 -5.59 5.53
CA SER A 750 -4.94 -4.87 5.49
C SER A 750 -6.02 -5.65 4.73
N THR A 751 -7.28 -5.19 4.82
CA THR A 751 -8.41 -5.75 4.07
C THR A 751 -8.30 -5.59 2.55
N SER A 752 -7.51 -4.64 2.03
CA SER A 752 -7.14 -4.59 0.60
C SER A 752 -6.02 -5.57 0.21
N GLY A 753 -5.41 -6.27 1.18
CA GLY A 753 -4.35 -7.25 0.95
C GLY A 753 -2.93 -6.67 0.94
N LYS A 754 -2.74 -5.38 1.25
CA LYS A 754 -1.40 -4.80 1.39
C LYS A 754 -0.77 -5.15 2.72
N GLU A 755 0.53 -5.39 2.71
CA GLU A 755 1.31 -5.74 3.90
C GLU A 755 2.20 -4.59 4.34
N CYS A 756 2.39 -4.53 5.66
CA CYS A 756 3.14 -3.49 6.32
C CYS A 756 3.83 -4.08 7.53
N GLU A 757 5.10 -3.74 7.69
CA GLU A 757 6.02 -4.38 8.62
C GLU A 757 6.45 -3.42 9.73
N SER A 758 6.59 -3.95 10.94
CA SER A 758 7.20 -3.22 12.04
C SER A 758 8.71 -3.15 11.84
N ASP A 759 9.35 -2.20 12.52
CA ASP A 759 10.79 -2.31 12.74
C ASP A 759 11.09 -3.62 13.48
N PRO A 760 12.19 -4.33 13.13
CA PRO A 760 12.52 -5.58 13.76
C PRO A 760 13.07 -5.36 15.17
N ILE A 761 12.62 -6.17 16.12
CA ILE A 761 13.20 -6.25 17.47
C ILE A 761 14.26 -7.35 17.53
N THR A 762 15.25 -7.17 18.41
CA THR A 762 16.31 -8.15 18.66
C THR A 762 16.11 -8.78 20.03
N ILE A 763 16.03 -10.10 20.09
CA ILE A 763 15.86 -10.86 21.34
C ILE A 763 17.15 -11.63 21.62
N PRO A 764 17.91 -11.28 22.68
CA PRO A 764 19.20 -11.89 22.95
C PRO A 764 19.06 -13.31 23.49
N VAL A 765 20.05 -14.16 23.20
CA VAL A 765 20.08 -15.57 23.62
C VAL A 765 21.43 -15.88 24.30
N LYS A 766 21.39 -16.57 25.44
CA LYS A 766 22.56 -17.05 26.18
C LYS A 766 22.48 -18.54 26.45
N TYR A 767 23.63 -19.21 26.49
CA TYR A 767 23.76 -20.60 26.92
C TYR A 767 24.56 -20.69 28.22
N VAL A 768 24.05 -21.47 29.17
CA VAL A 768 24.69 -21.68 30.48
C VAL A 768 24.79 -23.17 30.78
N SER A 769 26.00 -23.65 31.06
CA SER A 769 26.25 -25.03 31.48
C SER A 769 26.31 -25.16 33.00
N THR A 770 25.72 -26.23 33.54
CA THR A 770 25.89 -26.62 34.95
C THR A 770 27.28 -27.15 35.29
N ALA A 771 28.10 -27.55 34.30
CA ALA A 771 29.45 -28.08 34.58
C ALA A 771 30.41 -27.02 35.17
N SER A 772 30.09 -25.73 35.02
CA SER A 772 30.82 -24.61 35.62
C SER A 772 30.37 -24.21 37.02
N LEU A 773 29.27 -24.79 37.53
CA LEU A 773 28.77 -24.59 38.87
C LEU A 773 28.96 -25.92 39.61
N GLY A 774 29.80 -25.94 40.66
CA GLY A 774 30.02 -27.14 41.46
C GLY A 774 28.67 -27.79 41.81
N ALA A 775 28.56 -29.09 41.56
CA ALA A 775 27.30 -29.83 41.63
C ALA A 775 26.51 -29.50 42.91
N GLU A 776 25.38 -28.80 42.77
CA GLU A 776 24.36 -28.74 43.81
C GLU A 776 23.64 -30.09 43.80
N TYR A 777 24.00 -30.93 44.77
CA TYR A 777 23.22 -32.10 45.10
C TYR A 777 21.85 -31.62 45.60
N GLY A 778 20.78 -31.97 44.88
CA GLY A 778 19.42 -31.81 45.37
C GLY A 778 19.26 -32.55 46.70
N GLU A 779 18.53 -31.93 47.63
CA GLU A 779 18.22 -32.49 48.95
C GLU A 779 17.29 -33.72 48.84
N GLU A 780 17.82 -34.85 48.38
CA GLU A 780 17.30 -36.16 48.75
C GLU A 780 18.44 -36.97 49.36
N LYS A 781 18.64 -36.75 50.66
CA LYS A 781 19.40 -37.65 51.53
C LYS A 781 18.62 -38.95 51.68
N THR A 782 18.74 -39.85 50.71
CA THR A 782 18.69 -41.30 50.99
C THR A 782 19.32 -42.06 49.83
N LEU A 783 20.48 -42.65 50.08
CA LEU A 783 20.82 -44.06 49.83
C LEU A 783 22.34 -44.21 50.02
N GLU A 784 22.70 -44.50 51.27
CA GLU A 784 23.95 -45.16 51.64
C GLU A 784 24.08 -46.53 50.95
#